data_AF-A0A7S0FZ33-F1
#
_entry.id   AF-A0A7S0FZ33-F1
#
_cell.length_a   1.000
_cell.length_b   1.000
_cell.length_c   1.000
_cell.angle_alpha   90.00
_cell.angle_beta   90.00
_cell.angle_gamma   90.00
#
_symmetry.space_group_name_H-M   'P 1'
#
loop_
_entity.id
_entity.type
_entity.pdbx_description
1 polymer ?
#
loop_
_entity_poly.entity_id
_entity_poly.type
_entity_poly.pdbx_seq_one_letter_code
_entity_poly.pdbx_strand_id
1 'polypeptide(L)'
;DKNQPGTAWPQRGGSGTMGCNASSHNAKAPGGELARELAAMRQELANMRQELTAQQQAGDSERAALSEELAAVRRELSTPRLAAEDVAEHSARRAEVPAAGPPVAIEGDESNTCTVHSTCCWTAMGKKVEAGAADAPAAALQQGVAVEAQWTNGVWYHGTVSRVHADGSVNVALNIDEHVEQLPPSQVRVNQAFEQRKAQTEDAWQKYQALDTDDERIAFCEELNNTPVLPDDYEQATGRLALLIRIGAISLLKGSWLVSRAEQGLPIDRRQDMPSDAYWLPQELLQSWARSKGRDRQPTNTGRGGLCELSLVLIALSVCWCSQGHPDQDMYHLRRVKMLLEAFAKFRQQKGSPWKDIAVFWDFSSIYQSPRTPLEDALFDLAKGGMQLVYGHDLAFVWKLTAMPPCPQPLDADRHFEPEVRGESRRLAWLYHDRGWPSFESAAADARLAVAGSRMSFGNEELTTLQNYGETLRFRSNGTAIHPERFARVLATKTFANSSDAGKVTQLYQRTFDMVKRTKSQIFQGMDWNEERTTAYFEALAEMQDLEEFSLASSALGDAAALRFAQQLTGKRLLKVLGLVDVGLTDAAVGPLLVSLPAGLRTLELREDRLSLEGIPQEARMPVNLEKLALQGNRVTDRGATQLAGMLPASLEVLLLDNNAIGDGGVQALFASLPANLQILELVGNRIALEAMQEHTRMPVNMVQLNLRNNRIGDRGAAWLAGKLPPGLTTLLLDNNLIEDIGAEALLASLPANTQVLQLNNNRIALEAMQGLTRLPVGIVQLTLKNNRIGDQGAVWLAGRLPAGLVKLFLDNNLIEDIGAEALLAGLPAGLRELQLDGNRVALEAVARLPEGLEYLSLTGNRLDDRGTASLGGNLPKSIQRLLLGGNSIGDAGAEAMAETIGALPELRYLNLHGNAAMTEEGRRVLKAALPRARLVF
;
A
#
# COMPACT_ATOMS: atom_id res chain seq x y z
N ASP A 1 1.69 42.65 -49.01
CA ASP A 1 0.96 43.53 -49.94
C ASP A 1 -0.03 44.42 -49.19
N LYS A 2 0.12 45.74 -49.41
CA LYS A 2 -0.82 46.88 -49.27
C LYS A 2 -1.79 46.95 -48.08
N ASN A 3 -1.47 47.76 -47.07
CA ASN A 3 -1.86 49.20 -46.96
C ASN A 3 -1.94 49.66 -45.48
N GLN A 4 -1.10 50.64 -45.13
CA GLN A 4 -1.26 51.61 -44.03
C GLN A 4 -2.34 52.67 -44.39
N PRO A 5 -2.77 53.66 -43.55
CA PRO A 5 -2.12 54.30 -42.37
C PRO A 5 -3.08 54.56 -41.17
N GLY A 6 -2.73 55.14 -40.01
CA GLY A 6 -1.52 55.75 -39.46
C GLY A 6 -1.81 56.49 -38.13
N THR A 7 -0.72 56.96 -37.48
CA THR A 7 -0.60 58.09 -36.52
C THR A 7 -1.30 57.96 -35.15
N ALA A 8 -0.77 58.40 -33.99
CA ALA A 8 0.37 59.24 -33.61
C ALA A 8 0.83 58.92 -32.16
N TRP A 9 2.11 59.19 -31.87
CA TRP A 9 2.71 59.29 -30.53
C TRP A 9 2.47 60.71 -29.93
N PRO A 10 2.74 60.96 -28.63
CA PRO A 10 4.08 61.45 -28.26
C PRO A 10 4.66 60.97 -26.90
N GLN A 11 6.00 61.01 -26.88
CA GLN A 11 6.97 60.95 -25.77
C GLN A 11 6.66 61.88 -24.57
N ARG A 12 7.25 61.79 -23.36
CA ARG A 12 8.68 62.08 -23.02
C ARG A 12 8.93 62.13 -21.49
N GLY A 13 10.16 61.80 -21.07
CA GLY A 13 10.84 62.25 -19.83
C GLY A 13 10.79 61.27 -18.65
N GLY A 14 11.86 60.77 -18.03
CA GLY A 14 13.29 61.08 -18.08
C GLY A 14 13.83 61.46 -16.69
N SER A 15 14.44 60.53 -15.94
CA SER A 15 15.63 60.75 -15.09
C SER A 15 16.07 59.42 -14.46
N GLY A 16 17.38 59.18 -14.41
CA GLY A 16 17.98 57.93 -13.93
C GLY A 16 18.81 58.12 -12.66
N THR A 17 19.20 57.00 -12.05
CA THR A 17 20.49 56.81 -11.36
C THR A 17 20.72 55.29 -11.16
N MET A 18 21.98 54.89 -11.31
CA MET A 18 22.49 53.52 -11.43
C MET A 18 22.52 52.74 -10.10
N GLY A 19 22.52 51.39 -10.18
CA GLY A 19 23.09 50.55 -9.12
C GLY A 19 22.70 49.07 -9.11
N CYS A 20 23.32 48.27 -9.99
CA CYS A 20 23.67 46.85 -9.83
C CYS A 20 22.58 45.74 -9.75
N ASN A 21 22.55 44.95 -10.85
CA ASN A 21 22.55 43.46 -10.95
C ASN A 21 21.42 42.65 -10.30
N ALA A 22 20.86 41.59 -10.90
CA ALA A 22 20.93 40.96 -12.22
C ALA A 22 19.78 39.92 -12.20
N SER A 23 18.74 40.14 -13.00
CA SER A 23 18.32 39.30 -14.14
C SER A 23 17.78 37.90 -13.82
N SER A 24 16.45 37.78 -13.77
CA SER A 24 15.72 36.64 -14.35
C SER A 24 14.85 37.18 -15.49
N HIS A 25 15.21 36.86 -16.74
CA HIS A 25 14.42 37.22 -17.91
C HIS A 25 13.19 36.32 -18.02
N ASN A 26 12.03 36.97 -17.98
CA ASN A 26 10.75 36.49 -18.46
C ASN A 26 10.75 36.38 -19.99
N ALA A 27 10.29 35.24 -20.52
CA ALA A 27 9.53 35.22 -21.76
C ALA A 27 8.05 35.48 -21.42
N LYS A 28 7.49 36.57 -21.92
CA LYS A 28 6.09 36.99 -21.71
C LYS A 28 5.13 36.04 -22.42
N ALA A 29 4.17 35.48 -21.68
CA ALA A 29 2.93 34.91 -22.21
C ALA A 29 1.78 35.95 -22.13
N PRO A 30 0.76 35.93 -23.01
CA PRO A 30 -0.23 37.00 -23.15
C PRO A 30 -1.35 37.06 -22.09
N GLY A 31 -1.36 36.22 -21.06
CA GLY A 31 -2.49 36.10 -20.11
C GLY A 31 -2.52 37.11 -18.95
N GLY A 32 -1.47 37.90 -18.74
CA GLY A 32 -1.27 38.65 -17.50
C GLY A 32 -2.05 39.97 -17.36
N GLU A 33 -2.72 40.46 -18.41
CA GLU A 33 -3.48 41.71 -18.37
C GLU A 33 -4.95 41.44 -18.02
N LEU A 34 -5.55 40.42 -18.65
CA LEU A 34 -6.91 39.95 -18.35
C LEU A 34 -7.02 39.37 -16.93
N ALA A 35 -6.00 38.67 -16.44
CA ALA A 35 -5.96 38.15 -15.07
C ALA A 35 -5.93 39.26 -14.00
N ARG A 36 -5.29 40.40 -14.31
CA ARG A 36 -5.28 41.58 -13.43
C ARG A 36 -6.64 42.30 -13.45
N GLU A 37 -7.29 42.33 -14.60
CA GLU A 37 -8.65 42.89 -14.76
C GLU A 37 -9.69 42.04 -14.00
N LEU A 38 -9.62 40.70 -14.12
CA LEU A 38 -10.47 39.76 -13.37
C LEU A 38 -10.24 39.81 -11.86
N ALA A 39 -8.99 39.96 -11.41
CA ALA A 39 -8.67 40.13 -10.00
C ALA A 39 -9.23 41.45 -9.44
N ALA A 40 -9.12 42.55 -10.20
CA ALA A 40 -9.67 43.85 -9.83
C ALA A 40 -11.21 43.79 -9.71
N MET A 41 -11.90 43.21 -10.69
CA MET A 41 -13.37 43.06 -10.67
C MET A 41 -13.85 42.13 -9.54
N ARG A 42 -13.12 41.05 -9.22
CA ARG A 42 -13.46 40.18 -8.09
C ARG A 42 -13.24 40.87 -6.74
N GLN A 43 -12.22 41.72 -6.64
CA GLN A 43 -11.98 42.53 -5.44
C GLN A 43 -13.05 43.61 -5.27
N GLU A 44 -13.47 44.26 -6.35
CA GLU A 44 -14.56 45.23 -6.35
C GLU A 44 -15.90 44.59 -5.94
N LEU A 45 -16.18 43.37 -6.43
CA LEU A 45 -17.33 42.57 -6.00
C LEU A 45 -17.28 42.21 -4.51
N ALA A 46 -16.10 41.95 -3.96
CA ALA A 46 -15.92 41.64 -2.54
C ALA A 46 -16.14 42.89 -1.66
N ASN A 47 -15.62 44.04 -2.09
CA ASN A 47 -15.78 45.32 -1.41
C ASN A 47 -17.27 45.75 -1.39
N MET A 48 -17.97 45.67 -2.52
CA MET A 48 -19.41 45.99 -2.59
C MET A 48 -20.27 45.07 -1.72
N ARG A 49 -19.89 43.78 -1.58
CA ARG A 49 -20.59 42.86 -0.65
C ARG A 49 -20.36 43.26 0.79
N GLN A 50 -19.14 43.61 1.17
CA GLN A 50 -18.85 44.08 2.53
C GLN A 50 -19.62 45.38 2.83
N GLU A 51 -19.69 46.30 1.88
CA GLU A 51 -20.42 47.57 2.03
C GLU A 51 -21.93 47.35 2.17
N LEU A 52 -22.52 46.45 1.37
CA LEU A 52 -23.92 46.03 1.49
C LEU A 52 -24.23 45.33 2.82
N THR A 53 -23.24 44.65 3.40
CA THR A 53 -23.39 43.96 4.70
C THR A 53 -23.18 44.91 5.88
N ALA A 54 -22.35 45.95 5.72
CA ALA A 54 -22.10 46.99 6.72
C ALA A 54 -23.25 48.00 6.84
N GLN A 55 -23.99 48.26 5.75
CA GLN A 55 -25.15 49.16 5.74
C GLN A 55 -26.46 48.53 6.26
N GLN A 56 -26.41 47.78 7.37
CA GLN A 56 -27.61 47.19 7.98
C GLN A 56 -28.61 48.20 8.58
N GLN A 57 -28.28 49.49 8.61
CA GLN A 57 -29.13 50.59 9.10
C GLN A 57 -29.43 51.68 8.07
N ALA A 58 -29.04 51.53 6.79
CA ALA A 58 -29.34 52.50 5.73
C ALA A 58 -30.72 52.22 5.08
N GLY A 59 -31.36 53.27 4.54
CA GLY A 59 -32.72 53.21 3.99
C GLY A 59 -32.84 52.38 2.69
N ASP A 60 -34.01 51.78 2.48
CA ASP A 60 -34.28 50.78 1.42
C ASP A 60 -33.92 51.23 -0.02
N SER A 61 -33.88 52.54 -0.30
CA SER A 61 -33.53 53.09 -1.61
C SER A 61 -32.05 52.96 -1.99
N GLU A 62 -31.13 53.11 -1.03
CA GLU A 62 -29.68 52.99 -1.30
C GLU A 62 -29.28 51.52 -1.46
N ARG A 63 -29.94 50.64 -0.70
CA ARG A 63 -29.74 49.20 -0.76
C ARG A 63 -30.19 48.59 -2.10
N ALA A 64 -31.26 49.14 -2.69
CA ALA A 64 -31.73 48.74 -4.01
C ALA A 64 -30.74 49.13 -5.12
N ALA A 65 -30.17 50.33 -5.07
CA ALA A 65 -29.18 50.80 -6.04
C ALA A 65 -27.89 49.97 -6.01
N LEU A 66 -27.34 49.72 -4.81
CA LEU A 66 -26.15 48.88 -4.62
C LEU A 66 -26.39 47.42 -5.04
N SER A 67 -27.59 46.89 -4.83
CA SER A 67 -27.94 45.53 -5.27
C SER A 67 -28.05 45.41 -6.79
N GLU A 68 -28.49 46.47 -7.48
CA GLU A 68 -28.60 46.50 -8.94
C GLU A 68 -27.22 46.62 -9.61
N GLU A 69 -26.33 47.42 -9.02
CA GLU A 69 -24.93 47.58 -9.44
C GLU A 69 -24.14 46.27 -9.26
N LEU A 70 -24.33 45.57 -8.13
CA LEU A 70 -23.75 44.24 -7.88
C LEU A 70 -24.23 43.18 -8.89
N ALA A 71 -25.48 43.30 -9.37
CA ALA A 71 -26.03 42.42 -10.39
C ALA A 71 -25.51 42.74 -11.81
N ALA A 72 -25.07 43.97 -12.07
CA ALA A 72 -24.42 44.36 -13.32
C ALA A 72 -23.00 43.77 -13.42
N VAL A 73 -22.18 43.92 -12.37
CA VAL A 73 -20.81 43.37 -12.33
C VAL A 73 -20.81 41.83 -12.39
N ARG A 74 -21.81 41.17 -11.79
CA ARG A 74 -22.00 39.71 -11.93
C ARG A 74 -22.30 39.27 -13.36
N ARG A 75 -23.08 40.05 -14.12
CA ARG A 75 -23.41 39.73 -15.51
C ARG A 75 -22.18 39.83 -16.40
N GLU A 76 -21.33 40.83 -16.17
CA GLU A 76 -20.09 41.03 -16.92
C GLU A 76 -19.08 39.89 -16.69
N LEU A 77 -18.92 39.43 -15.43
CA LEU A 77 -18.13 38.25 -15.06
C LEU A 77 -18.61 36.94 -15.69
N SER A 78 -19.88 36.87 -16.09
CA SER A 78 -20.48 35.66 -16.68
C SER A 78 -20.44 35.62 -18.21
N THR A 79 -19.76 36.58 -18.87
CA THR A 79 -19.71 36.64 -20.34
C THR A 79 -18.84 35.51 -20.93
N PRO A 80 -19.22 34.93 -22.10
CA PRO A 80 -18.56 33.74 -22.65
C PRO A 80 -17.07 33.93 -22.99
N ARG A 81 -16.67 35.19 -23.28
CA ARG A 81 -15.28 35.55 -23.59
C ARG A 81 -14.36 35.37 -22.38
N LEU A 82 -14.83 35.62 -21.17
CA LEU A 82 -14.05 35.47 -19.92
C LEU A 82 -14.07 34.01 -19.41
N ALA A 83 -15.16 33.27 -19.66
CA ALA A 83 -15.29 31.87 -19.23
C ALA A 83 -14.43 30.87 -20.03
N ALA A 84 -14.09 31.16 -21.29
CA ALA A 84 -13.35 30.25 -22.16
C ALA A 84 -11.83 30.22 -21.87
N GLU A 85 -11.25 31.33 -21.38
CA GLU A 85 -9.83 31.40 -21.01
C GLU A 85 -9.57 30.99 -19.54
N ASP A 86 -10.55 31.13 -18.64
CA ASP A 86 -10.48 30.65 -17.24
C ASP A 86 -10.34 29.10 -17.17
N VAL A 87 -10.84 28.37 -18.18
CA VAL A 87 -10.70 26.90 -18.31
C VAL A 87 -9.29 26.48 -18.75
N ALA A 88 -8.58 27.33 -19.51
CA ALA A 88 -7.22 27.08 -19.95
C ALA A 88 -6.18 27.32 -18.84
N GLU A 89 -6.47 28.19 -17.87
CA GLU A 89 -5.62 28.42 -16.69
C GLU A 89 -5.94 27.42 -15.54
N HIS A 90 -7.20 26.98 -15.39
CA HIS A 90 -7.60 25.98 -14.38
C HIS A 90 -7.07 24.56 -14.64
N SER A 91 -6.66 24.25 -15.87
CA SER A 91 -6.01 22.98 -16.19
C SER A 91 -4.51 22.96 -15.81
N ALA A 92 -3.91 24.12 -15.50
CA ALA A 92 -2.52 24.26 -15.05
C ALA A 92 -2.35 24.46 -13.52
N ARG A 93 -3.44 24.65 -12.76
CA ARG A 93 -3.40 24.87 -11.29
C ARG A 93 -4.36 23.96 -10.50
N ARG A 94 -4.45 22.66 -10.84
CA ARG A 94 -5.15 21.68 -9.99
C ARG A 94 -4.22 21.10 -8.91
N ALA A 95 -3.81 21.98 -8.02
CA ALA A 95 -3.49 21.68 -6.63
C ALA A 95 -4.12 22.82 -5.82
N GLU A 96 -5.33 22.57 -5.30
CA GLU A 96 -5.96 23.17 -4.11
C GLU A 96 -7.50 23.09 -4.20
N VAL A 97 -8.10 22.64 -3.10
CA VAL A 97 -9.55 22.53 -2.85
C VAL A 97 -10.05 23.88 -2.30
N PRO A 98 -11.24 24.38 -2.66
CA PRO A 98 -11.77 25.62 -2.12
C PRO A 98 -12.45 25.41 -0.75
N ALA A 99 -12.18 26.31 0.20
CA ALA A 99 -12.83 26.40 1.50
C ALA A 99 -14.06 27.33 1.48
N ALA A 100 -15.11 26.92 2.18
CA ALA A 100 -16.20 27.78 2.66
C ALA A 100 -15.79 28.47 3.98
N GLY A 101 -16.35 29.67 4.26
CA GLY A 101 -15.96 30.58 5.35
C GLY A 101 -16.42 30.17 6.78
N PRO A 102 -16.47 31.13 7.72
CA PRO A 102 -15.36 31.53 8.59
C PRO A 102 -15.49 30.96 10.02
N PRO A 103 -14.38 30.66 10.73
CA PRO A 103 -14.41 30.43 12.17
C PRO A 103 -14.09 31.72 12.95
N VAL A 104 -14.74 31.82 14.10
CA VAL A 104 -14.53 32.84 15.15
C VAL A 104 -13.17 32.63 15.81
N ALA A 105 -12.50 33.74 16.13
CA ALA A 105 -11.16 33.83 16.69
C ALA A 105 -11.02 33.17 18.08
N ILE A 106 -9.96 32.38 18.26
CA ILE A 106 -9.30 32.14 19.54
C ILE A 106 -7.78 32.18 19.27
N GLU A 107 -7.09 33.08 19.96
CA GLU A 107 -5.64 33.27 19.95
C GLU A 107 -4.92 32.08 20.64
N GLY A 108 -3.72 31.71 20.15
CA GLY A 108 -2.73 30.99 20.96
C GLY A 108 -1.95 29.86 20.27
N ASP A 109 -0.73 30.20 19.88
CA ASP A 109 0.51 29.41 19.71
C ASP A 109 0.64 28.24 18.72
N GLU A 110 1.63 28.44 17.84
CA GLU A 110 2.20 27.53 16.87
C GLU A 110 3.19 26.55 17.55
N SER A 111 2.80 25.28 17.67
CA SER A 111 3.70 24.11 17.51
C SER A 111 2.93 22.82 17.79
N ASN A 112 2.62 22.03 16.77
CA ASN A 112 2.60 20.55 16.80
C ASN A 112 2.03 19.97 15.51
N THR A 113 2.90 19.36 14.70
CA THR A 113 2.55 18.48 13.58
C THR A 113 1.98 17.17 14.11
N CYS A 114 0.66 17.03 14.12
CA CYS A 114 -0.03 15.80 14.48
C CYS A 114 -0.06 14.85 13.26
N THR A 115 0.71 13.76 13.31
CA THR A 115 0.73 12.70 12.29
C THR A 115 -0.46 11.77 12.52
N VAL A 116 -1.49 11.90 11.68
CA VAL A 116 -2.65 11.00 11.67
C VAL A 116 -2.22 9.65 11.08
N HIS A 117 -1.86 8.69 11.93
CA HIS A 117 -1.77 7.28 11.56
C HIS A 117 -3.19 6.67 11.59
N SER A 118 -3.80 6.53 10.42
CA SER A 118 -5.04 5.76 10.23
C SER A 118 -4.75 4.26 10.23
N THR A 119 -4.72 3.65 11.42
CA THR A 119 -4.83 2.19 11.55
C THR A 119 -6.31 1.79 11.49
N CYS A 120 -6.82 1.51 10.29
CA CYS A 120 -8.05 0.74 10.10
C CYS A 120 -7.69 -0.74 9.96
N CYS A 121 -8.29 -1.55 10.84
CA CYS A 121 -8.13 -3.00 10.91
C CYS A 121 -8.55 -3.66 9.59
N TRP A 122 -7.63 -4.39 8.97
CA TRP A 122 -7.92 -5.36 7.93
C TRP A 122 -8.11 -6.72 8.57
N THR A 123 -9.30 -7.30 8.45
CA THR A 123 -9.47 -8.75 8.46
C THR A 123 -9.32 -9.21 7.01
N ALA A 124 -8.16 -9.78 6.68
CA ALA A 124 -7.82 -10.21 5.33
C ALA A 124 -8.72 -11.38 4.88
N MET A 125 -9.40 -11.22 3.73
CA MET A 125 -10.03 -12.33 3.02
C MET A 125 -8.95 -13.17 2.35
N GLY A 126 -8.66 -14.31 2.95
CA GLY A 126 -7.73 -15.27 2.41
C GLY A 126 -8.36 -16.23 1.38
N LYS A 127 -7.54 -16.71 0.45
CA LYS A 127 -7.90 -17.63 -0.64
C LYS A 127 -8.44 -18.96 -0.11
N LYS A 128 -9.68 -19.30 -0.51
CA LYS A 128 -10.25 -20.64 -0.35
C LYS A 128 -9.78 -21.55 -1.50
N VAL A 129 -8.83 -22.44 -1.22
CA VAL A 129 -8.43 -23.55 -2.11
C VAL A 129 -9.20 -24.80 -1.68
N GLU A 130 -9.93 -25.43 -2.60
CA GLU A 130 -10.68 -26.66 -2.33
C GLU A 130 -9.75 -27.85 -2.02
N ALA A 131 -10.21 -28.71 -1.12
CA ALA A 131 -9.45 -29.74 -0.43
C ALA A 131 -9.00 -30.89 -1.36
N GLY A 132 -7.72 -31.23 -1.26
CA GLY A 132 -7.11 -32.39 -1.89
C GLY A 132 -5.74 -32.71 -1.29
N ALA A 133 -5.62 -32.78 0.04
CA ALA A 133 -4.42 -33.32 0.70
C ALA A 133 -4.76 -33.78 2.13
N ALA A 134 -4.35 -34.98 2.50
CA ALA A 134 -4.52 -35.57 3.83
C ALA A 134 -3.58 -34.91 4.87
N ASP A 135 -3.94 -35.05 6.16
CA ASP A 135 -3.18 -34.56 7.31
C ASP A 135 -1.69 -34.96 7.23
N ALA A 136 -0.78 -34.05 7.58
CA ALA A 136 0.65 -34.36 7.63
C ALA A 136 0.97 -35.16 8.91
N PRO A 137 1.60 -36.35 8.82
CA PRO A 137 2.06 -37.07 10.00
C PRO A 137 3.12 -36.24 10.75
N ALA A 138 3.06 -36.22 12.08
CA ALA A 138 3.93 -35.39 12.94
C ALA A 138 5.44 -35.55 12.67
N ALA A 139 5.87 -36.70 12.13
CA ALA A 139 7.26 -36.95 11.74
C ALA A 139 7.77 -36.09 10.55
N ALA A 140 6.87 -35.51 9.76
CA ALA A 140 7.20 -34.72 8.56
C ALA A 140 7.33 -33.21 8.82
N LEU A 141 6.95 -32.72 10.01
CA LEU A 141 7.03 -31.32 10.39
C LEU A 141 8.32 -31.09 11.17
N GLN A 142 9.35 -30.59 10.49
CA GLN A 142 10.64 -30.23 11.08
C GLN A 142 10.95 -28.74 10.86
N GLN A 143 11.80 -28.16 11.69
CA GLN A 143 12.24 -26.77 11.51
C GLN A 143 12.86 -26.58 10.12
N GLY A 144 12.39 -25.57 9.38
CA GLY A 144 12.84 -25.25 8.02
C GLY A 144 12.03 -25.91 6.89
N VAL A 145 11.02 -26.73 7.20
CA VAL A 145 10.11 -27.33 6.22
C VAL A 145 9.06 -26.30 5.78
N ALA A 146 8.86 -26.17 4.47
CA ALA A 146 7.80 -25.36 3.91
C ALA A 146 6.45 -26.05 4.09
N VAL A 147 5.50 -25.28 4.60
CA VAL A 147 4.17 -25.74 4.96
C VAL A 147 3.12 -24.76 4.46
N GLU A 148 1.91 -25.25 4.32
CA GLU A 148 0.72 -24.43 4.33
C GLU A 148 0.10 -24.55 5.71
N ALA A 149 -0.22 -23.42 6.33
CA ALA A 149 -0.75 -23.32 7.67
C ALA A 149 -2.10 -22.61 7.65
N GLN A 150 -3.09 -23.23 8.27
CA GLN A 150 -4.44 -22.72 8.38
C GLN A 150 -4.53 -21.77 9.60
N TRP A 151 -4.56 -20.46 9.36
CA TRP A 151 -4.45 -19.48 10.43
C TRP A 151 -5.55 -18.40 10.32
N THR A 152 -6.48 -18.39 11.30
CA THR A 152 -7.70 -17.57 11.34
C THR A 152 -8.62 -17.72 10.11
N ASN A 153 -9.93 -17.86 10.33
CA ASN A 153 -10.95 -17.98 9.27
C ASN A 153 -10.81 -19.17 8.29
N GLY A 154 -10.03 -20.20 8.63
CA GLY A 154 -9.95 -21.43 7.85
C GLY A 154 -9.18 -21.33 6.53
N VAL A 155 -8.44 -20.24 6.30
CA VAL A 155 -7.61 -20.01 5.11
C VAL A 155 -6.22 -20.60 5.31
N TRP A 156 -5.69 -21.25 4.27
CA TRP A 156 -4.32 -21.76 4.22
C TRP A 156 -3.34 -20.70 3.70
N TYR A 157 -2.29 -20.44 4.48
CA TYR A 157 -1.21 -19.52 4.14
C TYR A 157 0.11 -20.28 4.01
N HIS A 158 0.91 -19.94 2.99
CA HIS A 158 2.26 -20.50 2.87
C HIS A 158 3.17 -19.96 3.97
N GLY A 159 4.02 -20.82 4.51
CA GLY A 159 4.99 -20.46 5.53
C GLY A 159 6.08 -21.51 5.69
N THR A 160 6.97 -21.28 6.63
CA THR A 160 8.03 -22.23 6.99
C THR A 160 7.94 -22.55 8.48
N VAL A 161 8.08 -23.83 8.84
CA VAL A 161 8.14 -24.23 10.24
C VAL A 161 9.36 -23.60 10.89
N SER A 162 9.12 -22.71 11.85
CA SER A 162 10.17 -22.02 12.61
C SER A 162 10.56 -22.78 13.87
N ARG A 163 9.65 -23.57 14.45
CA ARG A 163 9.91 -24.42 15.62
C ARG A 163 8.89 -25.56 15.69
N VAL A 164 9.30 -26.70 16.23
CA VAL A 164 8.43 -27.82 16.58
C VAL A 164 8.47 -28.01 18.09
N HIS A 165 7.30 -28.11 18.72
CA HIS A 165 7.16 -28.31 20.17
C HIS A 165 7.02 -29.79 20.53
N ALA A 166 7.24 -30.12 21.81
CA ALA A 166 7.22 -31.50 22.29
C ALA A 166 5.83 -32.18 22.19
N ASP A 167 4.76 -31.40 22.11
CA ASP A 167 3.38 -31.87 21.91
C ASP A 167 2.99 -32.06 20.43
N GLY A 168 3.93 -31.82 19.51
CA GLY A 168 3.73 -31.92 18.06
C GLY A 168 3.19 -30.64 17.41
N SER A 169 2.81 -29.62 18.18
CA SER A 169 2.45 -28.32 17.63
C SER A 169 3.65 -27.60 17.02
N VAL A 170 3.41 -26.69 16.07
CA VAL A 170 4.48 -25.99 15.35
C VAL A 170 4.29 -24.48 15.35
N ASN A 171 5.41 -23.76 15.45
CA ASN A 171 5.43 -22.35 15.12
C ASN A 171 5.68 -22.21 13.63
N VAL A 172 4.80 -21.53 12.90
CA VAL A 172 4.97 -21.28 11.47
C VAL A 172 5.24 -19.80 11.26
N ALA A 173 6.36 -19.49 10.62
CA ALA A 173 6.60 -18.17 10.07
C ALA A 173 5.85 -18.11 8.73
N LEU A 174 4.68 -17.47 8.74
CA LEU A 174 3.90 -17.30 7.51
C LEU A 174 4.58 -16.28 6.60
N ASN A 175 4.41 -16.45 5.29
CA ASN A 175 4.90 -15.50 4.28
C ASN A 175 4.16 -14.15 4.32
N ILE A 176 3.20 -13.98 5.24
CA ILE A 176 2.41 -12.75 5.42
C ILE A 176 2.84 -11.90 6.62
N ASP A 177 4.08 -12.08 7.10
CA ASP A 177 4.64 -11.34 8.25
C ASP A 177 3.94 -11.59 9.60
N GLU A 178 3.31 -12.75 9.69
CA GLU A 178 2.63 -13.29 10.87
C GLU A 178 3.46 -14.47 11.38
N HIS A 179 3.75 -14.48 12.69
CA HIS A 179 4.31 -15.64 13.35
C HIS A 179 3.19 -16.32 14.10
N VAL A 180 2.79 -17.48 13.62
CA VAL A 180 1.79 -18.27 14.32
C VAL A 180 2.50 -19.22 15.23
N GLU A 181 2.22 -19.12 16.52
CA GLU A 181 2.78 -20.02 17.51
C GLU A 181 1.79 -21.14 17.85
N GLN A 182 2.33 -22.33 18.09
CA GLN A 182 1.60 -23.50 18.56
C GLN A 182 0.41 -23.93 17.68
N LEU A 183 0.57 -23.92 16.36
CA LEU A 183 -0.43 -24.51 15.46
C LEU A 183 -0.48 -26.03 15.65
N PRO A 184 -1.67 -26.63 15.82
CA PRO A 184 -1.81 -28.08 15.88
C PRO A 184 -1.47 -28.71 14.52
N PRO A 185 -0.96 -29.95 14.47
CA PRO A 185 -0.65 -30.66 13.22
C PRO A 185 -1.80 -30.70 12.21
N SER A 186 -3.05 -30.73 12.67
CA SER A 186 -4.25 -30.73 11.81
C SER A 186 -4.47 -29.42 11.04
N GLN A 187 -3.78 -28.34 11.42
CA GLN A 187 -3.84 -27.03 10.76
C GLN A 187 -2.57 -26.74 9.94
N VAL A 188 -1.68 -27.73 9.77
CA VAL A 188 -0.43 -27.54 9.04
C VAL A 188 -0.20 -28.73 8.12
N ARG A 189 0.00 -28.47 6.83
CA ARG A 189 0.33 -29.49 5.84
C ARG A 189 1.63 -29.16 5.13
N VAL A 190 2.47 -30.15 4.92
CA VAL A 190 3.73 -29.98 4.18
C VAL A 190 3.41 -29.60 2.74
N ASN A 191 4.04 -28.56 2.23
CA ASN A 191 4.00 -28.27 0.81
C ASN A 191 4.91 -29.28 0.09
N GLN A 192 4.37 -30.47 -0.18
CA GLN A 192 5.14 -31.58 -0.73
C GLN A 192 5.74 -31.25 -2.10
N ALA A 193 5.02 -30.50 -2.93
CA ALA A 193 5.53 -30.07 -4.23
C ALA A 193 6.74 -29.14 -4.08
N PHE A 194 6.69 -28.19 -3.13
CA PHE A 194 7.82 -27.30 -2.81
C PHE A 194 9.02 -28.09 -2.29
N GLU A 195 8.84 -28.94 -1.27
CA GLU A 195 9.95 -29.66 -0.65
C GLU A 195 10.56 -30.71 -1.60
N GLN A 196 9.75 -31.38 -2.41
CA GLN A 196 10.27 -32.27 -3.46
C GLN A 196 11.11 -31.50 -4.50
N ARG A 197 10.72 -30.27 -4.85
CA ARG A 197 11.45 -29.45 -5.82
C ARG A 197 12.71 -28.82 -5.26
N LYS A 198 12.65 -28.33 -4.02
CA LYS A 198 13.84 -27.91 -3.27
C LYS A 198 14.83 -29.05 -3.17
N ALA A 199 14.36 -30.28 -2.89
CA ALA A 199 15.19 -31.47 -2.93
C ALA A 199 15.76 -31.72 -4.34
N GLN A 200 14.97 -31.66 -5.41
CA GLN A 200 15.47 -31.82 -6.79
C GLN A 200 16.55 -30.80 -7.17
N THR A 201 16.38 -29.52 -6.80
CA THR A 201 17.40 -28.48 -7.06
C THR A 201 18.66 -28.73 -6.23
N GLU A 202 18.51 -29.17 -4.98
CA GLU A 202 19.65 -29.51 -4.12
C GLU A 202 20.38 -30.76 -4.62
N ASP A 203 19.65 -31.79 -5.04
CA ASP A 203 20.19 -33.02 -5.62
C ASP A 203 20.94 -32.72 -6.93
N ALA A 204 20.37 -31.87 -7.79
CA ALA A 204 21.02 -31.44 -9.03
C ALA A 204 22.31 -30.68 -8.74
N TRP A 205 22.32 -29.82 -7.71
CA TRP A 205 23.52 -29.13 -7.28
C TRP A 205 24.58 -30.09 -6.72
N GLN A 206 24.20 -31.03 -5.85
CA GLN A 206 25.11 -32.04 -5.30
C GLN A 206 25.69 -32.91 -6.42
N LYS A 207 24.86 -33.32 -7.39
CA LYS A 207 25.30 -34.04 -8.59
C LYS A 207 26.36 -33.24 -9.34
N TYR A 208 26.13 -31.94 -9.59
CA TYR A 208 27.10 -31.09 -10.28
C TYR A 208 28.42 -30.93 -9.51
N GLN A 209 28.36 -30.77 -8.18
CA GLN A 209 29.54 -30.65 -7.33
C GLN A 209 30.41 -31.92 -7.32
N ALA A 210 29.78 -33.08 -7.47
CA ALA A 210 30.46 -34.37 -7.49
C ALA A 210 31.11 -34.71 -8.85
N LEU A 211 30.95 -33.87 -9.88
CA LEU A 211 31.56 -34.10 -11.19
C LEU A 211 33.02 -33.67 -11.20
N ASP A 212 33.89 -34.61 -11.58
CA ASP A 212 35.35 -34.47 -11.52
C ASP A 212 35.95 -33.96 -12.84
N THR A 213 35.22 -34.08 -13.96
CA THR A 213 35.71 -33.70 -15.30
C THR A 213 34.86 -32.63 -15.97
N ASP A 214 35.49 -31.85 -16.87
CA ASP A 214 34.79 -30.83 -17.67
C ASP A 214 33.77 -31.47 -18.63
N ASP A 215 34.05 -32.64 -19.20
CA ASP A 215 33.14 -33.35 -20.10
C ASP A 215 31.83 -33.75 -19.39
N GLU A 216 31.92 -34.23 -18.14
CA GLU A 216 30.74 -34.54 -17.32
C GLU A 216 29.93 -33.28 -17.02
N ARG A 217 30.60 -32.17 -16.70
CA ARG A 217 29.94 -30.88 -16.43
C ARG A 217 29.25 -30.31 -17.67
N ILE A 218 29.86 -30.46 -18.84
CA ILE A 218 29.27 -30.08 -20.13
C ILE A 218 27.98 -30.90 -20.36
N ALA A 219 28.04 -32.22 -20.23
CA ALA A 219 26.88 -33.10 -20.40
C ALA A 219 25.75 -32.75 -19.41
N PHE A 220 26.09 -32.44 -18.15
CA PHE A 220 25.11 -31.97 -17.17
C PHE A 220 24.46 -30.65 -17.57
N CYS A 221 25.25 -29.67 -18.04
CA CYS A 221 24.72 -28.38 -18.50
C CYS A 221 23.74 -28.56 -19.68
N GLU A 222 24.04 -29.46 -20.62
CA GLU A 222 23.17 -29.80 -21.75
C GLU A 222 21.87 -30.47 -21.30
N GLU A 223 21.95 -31.46 -20.40
CA GLU A 223 20.78 -32.12 -19.79
C GLU A 223 19.88 -31.09 -19.08
N LEU A 224 20.49 -30.21 -18.29
CA LEU A 224 19.80 -29.16 -17.55
C LEU A 224 19.16 -28.14 -18.52
N ASN A 225 19.83 -27.73 -19.60
CA ASN A 225 19.25 -26.77 -20.54
C ASN A 225 17.98 -27.29 -21.24
N ASN A 226 17.83 -28.62 -21.31
CA ASN A 226 16.67 -29.29 -21.91
C ASN A 226 15.54 -29.60 -20.93
N THR A 227 15.72 -29.41 -19.62
CA THR A 227 14.64 -29.62 -18.65
C THR A 227 13.62 -28.47 -18.71
N PRO A 228 12.31 -28.75 -18.65
CA PRO A 228 11.28 -27.72 -18.56
C PRO A 228 11.44 -26.83 -17.33
N VAL A 229 11.19 -25.54 -17.52
CA VAL A 229 11.07 -24.55 -16.44
C VAL A 229 9.63 -24.52 -15.93
N LEU A 230 9.45 -24.36 -14.63
CA LEU A 230 8.19 -24.49 -13.93
C LEU A 230 7.82 -23.17 -13.23
N PRO A 231 6.54 -22.94 -12.83
CA PRO A 231 6.13 -21.64 -12.30
C PRO A 231 6.94 -21.18 -11.08
N ASP A 232 7.22 -22.10 -10.15
CA ASP A 232 7.99 -21.84 -8.94
C ASP A 232 9.42 -21.35 -9.21
N ASP A 233 9.99 -21.66 -10.37
CA ASP A 233 11.35 -21.23 -10.74
C ASP A 233 11.46 -19.72 -10.94
N TYR A 234 10.32 -19.06 -11.16
CA TYR A 234 10.21 -17.61 -11.24
C TYR A 234 9.95 -16.99 -9.87
N GLU A 235 9.55 -17.76 -8.85
CA GLU A 235 9.08 -17.22 -7.58
C GLU A 235 10.09 -17.41 -6.44
N GLN A 236 10.74 -18.56 -6.40
CA GLN A 236 11.42 -19.03 -5.19
C GLN A 236 12.93 -18.82 -5.24
N ALA A 237 13.51 -18.41 -4.11
CA ALA A 237 14.96 -18.31 -3.92
C ALA A 237 15.69 -19.68 -4.00
N THR A 238 14.97 -20.79 -4.10
CA THR A 238 15.47 -22.16 -4.30
C THR A 238 15.13 -22.73 -5.69
N GLY A 239 14.55 -21.92 -6.58
CA GLY A 239 14.17 -22.32 -7.93
C GLY A 239 15.36 -22.42 -8.89
N ARG A 240 15.05 -22.65 -10.18
CA ARG A 240 16.06 -22.83 -11.24
C ARG A 240 17.10 -21.72 -11.32
N LEU A 241 16.72 -20.45 -11.08
CA LEU A 241 17.68 -19.34 -11.10
C LEU A 241 18.77 -19.49 -10.01
N ALA A 242 18.40 -19.96 -8.82
CA ALA A 242 19.35 -20.22 -7.76
C ALA A 242 20.34 -21.32 -8.14
N LEU A 243 19.88 -22.38 -8.82
CA LEU A 243 20.74 -23.44 -9.35
C LEU A 243 21.74 -22.89 -10.37
N LEU A 244 21.29 -22.06 -11.32
CA LEU A 244 22.15 -21.43 -12.31
C LEU A 244 23.23 -20.54 -11.67
N ILE A 245 22.89 -19.87 -10.56
CA ILE A 245 23.85 -19.07 -9.79
C ILE A 245 24.86 -19.95 -9.06
N ARG A 246 24.43 -21.06 -8.43
CA ARG A 246 25.32 -22.00 -7.73
C ARG A 246 26.30 -22.69 -8.67
N ILE A 247 25.81 -23.15 -9.83
CA ILE A 247 26.62 -23.75 -10.90
C ILE A 247 27.66 -22.76 -11.44
N GLY A 248 27.43 -21.46 -11.28
CA GLY A 248 28.23 -20.46 -11.96
C GLY A 248 27.91 -20.41 -13.45
N ALA A 249 26.68 -20.70 -13.86
CA ALA A 249 26.20 -20.32 -15.18
C ALA A 249 25.88 -18.81 -15.22
N ILE A 250 25.36 -18.26 -14.11
CA ILE A 250 25.08 -16.83 -13.93
C ILE A 250 25.81 -16.30 -12.69
N SER A 251 26.48 -15.15 -12.80
CA SER A 251 27.07 -14.45 -11.66
C SER A 251 26.46 -13.05 -11.53
N LEU A 252 26.16 -12.63 -10.29
CA LEU A 252 25.56 -11.33 -10.01
C LEU A 252 26.58 -10.39 -9.40
N LEU A 253 26.67 -9.19 -9.96
CA LEU A 253 27.59 -8.14 -9.54
C LEU A 253 27.08 -7.44 -8.28
N LYS A 254 28.02 -6.92 -7.49
CA LYS A 254 27.75 -6.00 -6.40
C LYS A 254 27.47 -4.59 -6.95
N GLY A 255 26.36 -3.99 -6.54
CA GLY A 255 26.00 -2.62 -6.92
C GLY A 255 27.07 -1.62 -6.48
N SER A 256 27.58 -1.76 -5.26
CA SER A 256 28.68 -0.93 -4.75
C SER A 256 29.96 -1.02 -5.60
N TRP A 257 30.28 -2.21 -6.12
CA TRP A 257 31.43 -2.41 -6.99
C TRP A 257 31.26 -1.69 -8.33
N LEU A 258 30.06 -1.77 -8.93
CA LEU A 258 29.76 -1.04 -10.18
C LEU A 258 29.87 0.48 -10.00
N VAL A 259 29.42 1.00 -8.86
CA VAL A 259 29.59 2.43 -8.50
C VAL A 259 31.07 2.79 -8.44
N SER A 260 31.87 2.01 -7.72
CA SER A 260 33.33 2.26 -7.62
C SER A 260 34.04 2.14 -8.97
N ARG A 261 33.64 1.18 -9.81
CA ARG A 261 34.20 0.99 -11.15
C ARG A 261 33.92 2.21 -12.05
N ALA A 262 32.69 2.73 -11.99
CA ALA A 262 32.32 3.94 -12.70
C ALA A 262 33.13 5.17 -12.24
N GLU A 263 33.43 5.26 -10.94
CA GLU A 263 34.24 6.35 -10.35
C GLU A 263 35.71 6.29 -10.77
N GLN A 264 36.25 5.09 -10.93
CA GLN A 264 37.60 4.87 -11.44
C GLN A 264 37.72 5.22 -12.94
N GLY A 265 36.60 5.46 -13.63
CA GLY A 265 36.60 5.76 -15.05
C GLY A 265 37.02 4.58 -15.92
N LEU A 266 36.73 3.35 -15.47
CA LEU A 266 37.03 2.13 -16.19
C LEU A 266 35.76 1.45 -16.71
N PRO A 267 35.74 0.93 -17.96
CA PRO A 267 34.62 0.15 -18.46
C PRO A 267 34.44 -1.15 -17.67
N ILE A 268 33.25 -1.75 -17.79
CA ILE A 268 33.00 -3.11 -17.31
C ILE A 268 33.83 -4.13 -18.11
N ASP A 269 34.21 -5.26 -17.53
CA ASP A 269 34.94 -6.31 -18.25
C ASP A 269 34.04 -7.52 -18.55
N ARG A 270 34.52 -8.40 -19.44
CA ARG A 270 33.86 -9.70 -19.67
C ARG A 270 33.83 -10.48 -18.36
N ARG A 271 32.79 -11.30 -18.18
CA ARG A 271 32.63 -12.10 -16.96
C ARG A 271 33.91 -12.78 -16.48
N GLN A 272 34.63 -13.46 -17.36
CA GLN A 272 35.82 -14.23 -16.98
C GLN A 272 37.08 -13.38 -16.71
N ASP A 273 37.06 -12.09 -17.08
CA ASP A 273 38.15 -11.15 -16.82
C ASP A 273 37.90 -10.32 -15.54
N MET A 274 36.67 -10.34 -15.03
CA MET A 274 36.28 -9.60 -13.84
C MET A 274 36.87 -10.22 -12.58
N PRO A 275 37.29 -9.41 -11.59
CA PRO A 275 37.83 -9.94 -10.35
C PRO A 275 36.72 -10.58 -9.50
N SER A 276 37.07 -11.61 -8.72
CA SER A 276 36.11 -12.38 -7.93
C SER A 276 35.34 -11.56 -6.89
N ASP A 277 35.92 -10.47 -6.38
CA ASP A 277 35.31 -9.58 -5.39
C ASP A 277 34.19 -8.69 -5.98
N ALA A 278 34.13 -8.54 -7.30
CA ALA A 278 33.06 -7.88 -8.03
C ALA A 278 31.71 -8.58 -7.89
N TYR A 279 31.74 -9.89 -7.59
CA TYR A 279 30.55 -10.73 -7.52
C TYR A 279 30.08 -10.97 -6.09
N TRP A 280 28.79 -11.22 -5.96
CA TRP A 280 28.23 -11.84 -4.78
C TRP A 280 28.65 -13.31 -4.68
N LEU A 281 28.97 -13.76 -3.46
CA LEU A 281 29.10 -15.18 -3.19
C LEU A 281 27.72 -15.84 -3.28
N PRO A 282 27.53 -16.95 -4.04
CA PRO A 282 26.23 -17.58 -4.23
C PRO A 282 25.50 -17.89 -2.91
N GLN A 283 26.22 -18.40 -1.91
CA GLN A 283 25.62 -18.73 -0.61
C GLN A 283 25.13 -17.49 0.14
N GLU A 284 25.92 -16.41 0.17
CA GLU A 284 25.54 -15.16 0.83
C GLU A 284 24.35 -14.49 0.14
N LEU A 285 24.37 -14.49 -1.19
CA LEU A 285 23.28 -13.98 -2.03
C LEU A 285 21.99 -14.74 -1.74
N LEU A 286 22.00 -16.07 -1.85
CA LEU A 286 20.81 -16.91 -1.69
C LEU A 286 20.28 -16.89 -0.26
N GLN A 287 21.16 -16.82 0.76
CA GLN A 287 20.74 -16.60 2.14
C GLN A 287 20.08 -15.22 2.32
N SER A 288 20.61 -14.18 1.71
CA SER A 288 20.02 -12.83 1.76
C SER A 288 18.69 -12.79 1.00
N TRP A 289 18.61 -13.51 -0.11
CA TRP A 289 17.40 -13.67 -0.92
C TRP A 289 16.32 -14.45 -0.17
N ALA A 290 16.65 -15.57 0.48
CA ALA A 290 15.71 -16.35 1.29
C ALA A 290 15.19 -15.56 2.50
N ARG A 291 15.96 -14.58 3.01
CA ARG A 291 15.52 -13.64 4.05
C ARG A 291 14.65 -12.50 3.53
N SER A 292 14.56 -12.29 2.21
CA SER A 292 13.61 -11.35 1.62
C SER A 292 12.22 -11.95 1.73
N LYS A 293 11.48 -11.57 2.77
CA LYS A 293 10.12 -12.08 3.00
C LYS A 293 9.24 -11.73 1.80
N GLY A 294 8.64 -12.74 1.19
CA GLY A 294 7.60 -12.57 0.18
C GLY A 294 6.30 -12.17 0.84
N ARG A 295 6.20 -10.93 1.38
CA ARG A 295 4.93 -10.40 1.87
C ARG A 295 3.87 -10.56 0.80
N ASP A 296 2.72 -11.09 1.20
CA ASP A 296 1.54 -11.03 0.36
C ASP A 296 1.30 -9.58 -0.04
N ARG A 297 1.16 -9.44 -1.34
CA ARG A 297 1.04 -8.20 -2.09
C ARG A 297 -0.39 -7.74 -2.00
N GLN A 298 -0.83 -7.33 -0.81
CA GLN A 298 -2.00 -6.48 -0.72
C GLN A 298 -1.60 -5.09 -1.25
N PRO A 299 -2.24 -4.56 -2.30
CA PRO A 299 -2.13 -3.15 -2.60
C PRO A 299 -2.70 -2.40 -1.40
N THR A 300 -1.84 -1.97 -0.48
CA THR A 300 -2.26 -0.93 0.46
C THR A 300 -2.78 0.23 -0.40
N ASN A 301 -3.88 0.87 0.00
CA ASN A 301 -4.48 2.03 -0.69
C ASN A 301 -3.49 3.19 -0.97
N THR A 302 -2.24 3.09 -0.51
CA THR A 302 -1.20 4.10 -0.68
C THR A 302 -0.19 3.77 -1.80
N GLY A 303 -0.15 2.55 -2.35
CA GLY A 303 0.82 2.16 -3.39
C GLY A 303 2.30 2.30 -3.00
N ARG A 304 2.62 2.44 -1.69
CA ARG A 304 3.96 2.84 -1.19
C ARG A 304 4.73 1.77 -0.40
N GLY A 305 4.20 0.56 -0.23
CA GLY A 305 4.74 -0.44 0.72
C GLY A 305 5.83 -1.41 0.21
N GLY A 306 6.07 -1.57 -1.10
CA GLY A 306 6.75 -2.80 -1.59
C GLY A 306 8.29 -2.85 -1.60
N LEU A 307 9.01 -1.73 -1.47
CA LEU A 307 10.46 -1.68 -1.75
C LEU A 307 11.36 -1.69 -0.51
N CYS A 308 10.84 -1.24 0.62
CA CYS A 308 11.66 -0.96 1.81
C CYS A 308 11.92 -2.23 2.63
N GLU A 309 11.26 -3.33 2.29
CA GLU A 309 11.14 -4.54 3.12
C GLU A 309 11.89 -5.74 2.52
N LEU A 310 12.44 -5.61 1.30
CA LEU A 310 13.22 -6.66 0.64
C LEU A 310 14.67 -6.72 1.18
N SER A 311 15.05 -7.81 1.83
CA SER A 311 16.43 -8.03 2.33
C SER A 311 17.51 -8.01 1.24
N LEU A 312 17.16 -8.34 0.00
CA LEU A 312 17.99 -8.27 -1.20
C LEU A 312 17.12 -7.86 -2.40
N VAL A 313 17.68 -7.03 -3.28
CA VAL A 313 17.07 -6.62 -4.56
C VAL A 313 17.96 -7.12 -5.70
N LEU A 314 17.37 -7.89 -6.62
CA LEU A 314 17.99 -8.26 -7.89
C LEU A 314 17.61 -7.21 -8.93
N ILE A 315 18.59 -6.55 -9.55
CA ILE A 315 18.40 -5.65 -10.68
C ILE A 315 18.87 -6.35 -11.95
N ALA A 316 17.99 -6.54 -12.93
CA ALA A 316 18.34 -7.01 -14.26
C ALA A 316 18.41 -5.83 -15.22
N LEU A 317 19.59 -5.60 -15.79
CA LEU A 317 19.80 -4.54 -16.77
C LEU A 317 19.39 -5.04 -18.15
N SER A 318 18.54 -4.26 -18.82
CA SER A 318 18.24 -4.41 -20.24
C SER A 318 18.91 -3.27 -20.98
N VAL A 319 20.01 -3.58 -21.66
CA VAL A 319 20.91 -2.60 -22.29
C VAL A 319 21.29 -3.05 -23.69
N CYS A 320 21.58 -2.07 -24.53
CA CYS A 320 22.04 -2.29 -25.88
C CYS A 320 23.54 -2.14 -25.96
N TRP A 321 24.19 -2.94 -26.79
CA TRP A 321 25.60 -2.75 -27.09
C TRP A 321 25.83 -1.44 -27.85
N CYS A 322 26.70 -0.58 -27.34
CA CYS A 322 27.11 0.70 -27.94
C CYS A 322 28.12 0.53 -29.08
N SER A 323 28.85 -0.58 -29.11
CA SER A 323 29.82 -0.88 -30.16
C SER A 323 29.87 -2.39 -30.41
N GLN A 324 30.60 -2.79 -31.44
CA GLN A 324 30.79 -4.21 -31.76
C GLN A 324 31.71 -4.93 -30.76
N GLY A 325 32.79 -4.29 -30.32
CA GLY A 325 33.81 -4.92 -29.48
C GLY A 325 33.46 -4.94 -28.00
N HIS A 326 32.56 -4.04 -27.58
CA HIS A 326 32.25 -3.84 -26.18
C HIS A 326 30.86 -3.22 -26.01
N PRO A 327 30.03 -3.67 -25.05
CA PRO A 327 28.68 -3.14 -24.87
C PRO A 327 28.64 -1.69 -24.42
N ASP A 328 29.69 -1.20 -23.73
CA ASP A 328 29.72 0.13 -23.13
C ASP A 328 31.14 0.70 -22.97
N GLN A 329 31.90 0.82 -24.06
CA GLN A 329 33.34 1.14 -23.99
C GLN A 329 33.60 2.52 -23.37
N ASP A 330 32.75 3.49 -23.73
CA ASP A 330 32.85 4.87 -23.26
C ASP A 330 32.12 5.10 -21.92
N MET A 331 31.67 4.02 -21.25
CA MET A 331 30.94 4.03 -19.99
C MET A 331 29.63 4.84 -20.02
N TYR A 332 28.99 4.91 -21.18
CA TYR A 332 27.73 5.62 -21.33
C TYR A 332 26.64 5.02 -20.44
N HIS A 333 26.46 3.69 -20.46
CA HIS A 333 25.50 3.01 -19.62
C HIS A 333 25.98 2.90 -18.16
N LEU A 334 27.25 2.63 -17.91
CA LEU A 334 27.81 2.46 -16.56
C LEU A 334 27.66 3.73 -15.72
N ARG A 335 27.90 4.91 -16.29
CA ARG A 335 27.66 6.20 -15.61
C ARG A 335 26.18 6.37 -15.22
N ARG A 336 25.25 5.94 -16.08
CA ARG A 336 23.81 6.00 -15.82
C ARG A 336 23.39 4.99 -14.76
N VAL A 337 23.92 3.76 -14.82
CA VAL A 337 23.72 2.72 -13.80
C VAL A 337 24.21 3.20 -12.44
N LYS A 338 25.38 3.85 -12.36
CA LYS A 338 25.88 4.48 -11.13
C LYS A 338 24.83 5.43 -10.53
N MET A 339 24.36 6.40 -11.31
CA MET A 339 23.37 7.39 -10.84
C MET A 339 22.09 6.71 -10.31
N LEU A 340 21.61 5.69 -11.02
CA LEU A 340 20.42 4.94 -10.62
C LEU A 340 20.63 4.13 -9.34
N LEU A 341 21.78 3.46 -9.19
CA LEU A 341 22.14 2.72 -7.99
C LEU A 341 22.24 3.64 -6.76
N GLU A 342 22.86 4.82 -6.92
CA GLU A 342 22.97 5.83 -5.85
C GLU A 342 21.60 6.38 -5.45
N ALA A 343 20.76 6.74 -6.43
CA ALA A 343 19.41 7.22 -6.17
C ALA A 343 18.56 6.15 -5.46
N PHE A 344 18.67 4.89 -5.92
CA PHE A 344 17.96 3.76 -5.33
C PHE A 344 18.45 3.46 -3.90
N ALA A 345 19.76 3.50 -3.66
CA ALA A 345 20.34 3.33 -2.33
C ALA A 345 19.87 4.42 -1.36
N LYS A 346 19.89 5.70 -1.78
CA LYS A 346 19.41 6.84 -0.98
C LYS A 346 17.93 6.71 -0.62
N PHE A 347 17.09 6.34 -1.60
CA PHE A 347 15.66 6.10 -1.38
C PHE A 347 15.42 5.04 -0.29
N ARG A 348 16.20 3.94 -0.29
CA ARG A 348 16.07 2.88 0.72
C ARG A 348 16.60 3.27 2.09
N GLN A 349 17.70 4.02 2.17
CA GLN A 349 18.24 4.52 3.45
C GLN A 349 17.24 5.43 4.17
N GLN A 350 16.59 6.34 3.44
CA GLN A 350 15.53 7.21 3.98
C GLN A 350 14.34 6.43 4.57
N LYS A 351 14.20 5.14 4.20
CA LYS A 351 13.12 4.26 4.63
C LYS A 351 13.53 3.26 5.71
N GLY A 352 14.72 3.40 6.29
CA GLY A 352 15.15 2.61 7.46
C GLY A 352 15.51 1.15 7.18
N SER A 353 15.85 0.80 5.93
CA SER A 353 16.19 -0.57 5.56
C SER A 353 17.59 -0.99 6.04
N PRO A 354 17.78 -2.20 6.63
CA PRO A 354 19.12 -2.73 6.93
C PRO A 354 19.83 -3.07 5.61
N TRP A 355 20.93 -2.39 5.30
CA TRP A 355 21.53 -2.42 3.96
C TRP A 355 22.91 -3.09 3.96
N LYS A 356 23.14 -4.04 3.04
CA LYS A 356 24.47 -4.63 2.75
C LYS A 356 24.97 -4.21 1.36
N ASP A 357 24.23 -4.54 0.30
CA ASP A 357 24.50 -4.12 -1.10
C ASP A 357 23.32 -4.55 -2.02
N ILE A 358 23.40 -4.29 -3.34
CA ILE A 358 22.44 -4.67 -4.39
C ILE A 358 23.05 -5.75 -5.29
N ALA A 359 22.25 -6.70 -5.77
CA ALA A 359 22.67 -7.69 -6.76
C ALA A 359 22.28 -7.22 -8.16
N VAL A 360 23.24 -7.11 -9.08
CA VAL A 360 23.02 -6.62 -10.44
C VAL A 360 23.37 -7.70 -11.46
N PHE A 361 22.42 -8.02 -12.33
CA PHE A 361 22.63 -8.79 -13.55
C PHE A 361 22.86 -7.84 -14.72
N TRP A 362 24.07 -7.88 -15.26
CA TRP A 362 24.47 -7.25 -16.52
C TRP A 362 25.06 -8.35 -17.41
N ASP A 363 24.32 -8.76 -18.44
CA ASP A 363 24.63 -9.90 -19.31
C ASP A 363 26.14 -10.06 -19.64
N PHE A 364 26.79 -9.02 -20.16
CA PHE A 364 28.20 -9.04 -20.56
C PHE A 364 29.17 -9.48 -19.44
N SER A 365 28.89 -9.03 -18.22
CA SER A 365 29.72 -9.32 -17.04
C SER A 365 29.11 -10.42 -16.16
N SER A 366 27.92 -10.92 -16.47
CA SER A 366 27.18 -11.92 -15.66
C SER A 366 27.16 -13.30 -16.29
N ILE A 367 27.35 -13.41 -17.62
CA ILE A 367 27.48 -14.67 -18.37
C ILE A 367 28.76 -14.67 -19.22
N TYR A 368 29.30 -15.85 -19.54
CA TYR A 368 30.61 -15.97 -20.22
C TYR A 368 30.61 -15.38 -21.63
N GLN A 369 31.64 -14.62 -21.99
CA GLN A 369 31.77 -13.94 -23.29
C GLN A 369 32.89 -14.57 -24.13
N SER A 370 32.86 -14.47 -25.46
CA SER A 370 33.94 -15.01 -26.31
C SER A 370 35.29 -14.27 -26.14
N PRO A 371 36.44 -14.92 -26.43
CA PRO A 371 36.65 -16.38 -26.54
C PRO A 371 36.35 -17.12 -25.23
N ARG A 372 35.85 -18.36 -25.36
CA ARG A 372 35.44 -19.24 -24.26
C ARG A 372 36.11 -20.60 -24.39
N THR A 373 36.31 -21.28 -23.26
CA THR A 373 36.62 -22.71 -23.23
C THR A 373 35.36 -23.55 -23.53
N PRO A 374 35.48 -24.86 -23.83
CA PRO A 374 34.32 -25.72 -24.05
C PRO A 374 33.32 -25.76 -22.89
N LEU A 375 33.82 -25.77 -21.65
CA LEU A 375 32.96 -25.70 -20.46
C LEU A 375 32.26 -24.34 -20.33
N GLU A 376 32.98 -23.25 -20.61
CA GLU A 376 32.41 -21.90 -20.60
C GLU A 376 31.35 -21.72 -21.70
N ASP A 377 31.49 -22.38 -22.86
CA ASP A 377 30.46 -22.44 -23.89
C ASP A 377 29.19 -23.14 -23.39
N ALA A 378 29.31 -24.31 -22.74
CA ALA A 378 28.17 -25.02 -22.16
C ALA A 378 27.46 -24.21 -21.07
N LEU A 379 28.23 -23.54 -20.20
CA LEU A 379 27.71 -22.65 -19.15
C LEU A 379 27.03 -21.41 -19.75
N PHE A 380 27.58 -20.84 -20.82
CA PHE A 380 26.95 -19.74 -21.54
C PHE A 380 25.61 -20.16 -22.16
N ASP A 381 25.54 -21.32 -22.80
CA ASP A 381 24.30 -21.78 -23.43
C ASP A 381 23.22 -22.10 -22.41
N LEU A 382 23.61 -22.66 -21.26
CA LEU A 382 22.74 -22.87 -20.11
C LEU A 382 22.23 -21.54 -19.55
N ALA A 383 23.11 -20.54 -19.36
CA ALA A 383 22.70 -19.22 -18.88
C ALA A 383 21.78 -18.50 -19.87
N LYS A 384 22.10 -18.57 -21.17
CA LYS A 384 21.29 -18.01 -22.26
C LYS A 384 19.92 -18.69 -22.35
N GLY A 385 19.84 -19.99 -22.07
CA GLY A 385 18.59 -20.74 -21.97
C GLY A 385 17.80 -20.49 -20.69
N GLY A 386 18.40 -19.80 -19.71
CA GLY A 386 17.80 -19.39 -18.44
C GLY A 386 17.46 -17.90 -18.33
N MET A 387 17.69 -17.09 -19.37
CA MET A 387 17.48 -15.63 -19.30
C MET A 387 16.04 -15.23 -18.94
N GLN A 388 15.04 -16.01 -19.36
CA GLN A 388 13.64 -15.83 -18.96
C GLN A 388 13.47 -15.83 -17.45
N LEU A 389 14.27 -16.61 -16.72
CA LEU A 389 14.24 -16.64 -15.27
C LEU A 389 14.75 -15.34 -14.69
N VAL A 390 15.78 -14.72 -15.27
CA VAL A 390 16.34 -13.47 -14.74
C VAL A 390 15.36 -12.31 -14.92
N TYR A 391 14.85 -12.11 -16.14
CA TYR A 391 13.95 -10.99 -16.45
C TYR A 391 12.52 -11.23 -15.97
N GLY A 392 12.12 -12.50 -15.82
CA GLY A 392 10.81 -12.93 -15.35
C GLY A 392 10.73 -13.24 -13.85
N HIS A 393 11.82 -13.27 -13.07
CA HIS A 393 11.74 -13.66 -11.65
C HIS A 393 10.98 -12.64 -10.82
N ASP A 394 10.11 -13.09 -9.91
CA ASP A 394 9.31 -12.36 -8.92
C ASP A 394 10.01 -11.40 -7.97
N LEU A 395 11.34 -11.34 -8.00
CA LEU A 395 12.13 -10.43 -7.18
C LEU A 395 13.11 -9.59 -8.02
N ALA A 396 13.11 -9.76 -9.35
CA ALA A 396 13.92 -8.97 -10.27
C ALA A 396 13.29 -7.59 -10.52
N PHE A 397 14.13 -6.56 -10.59
CA PHE A 397 13.83 -5.22 -11.04
C PHE A 397 14.49 -5.02 -12.39
N VAL A 398 13.69 -4.88 -13.43
CA VAL A 398 14.19 -4.75 -14.80
C VAL A 398 14.35 -3.28 -15.13
N TRP A 399 15.60 -2.86 -15.35
CA TRP A 399 15.96 -1.51 -15.76
C TRP A 399 16.25 -1.48 -17.26
N LYS A 400 15.31 -0.95 -18.03
CA LYS A 400 15.37 -0.74 -19.47
C LYS A 400 16.08 0.59 -19.74
N LEU A 401 17.38 0.56 -20.06
CA LEU A 401 18.14 1.76 -20.39
C LEU A 401 17.92 2.10 -21.87
N THR A 402 16.79 2.75 -22.16
CA THR A 402 16.31 2.96 -23.54
C THR A 402 17.07 4.05 -24.29
N ALA A 403 17.71 4.99 -23.59
CA ALA A 403 18.54 5.99 -24.25
C ALA A 403 19.88 5.41 -24.71
N MET A 404 20.28 5.79 -25.92
CA MET A 404 21.54 5.41 -26.55
C MET A 404 22.46 6.63 -26.70
N PRO A 405 23.80 6.46 -26.71
CA PRO A 405 24.69 7.54 -27.09
C PRO A 405 24.45 7.93 -28.56
N PRO A 406 25.01 9.07 -29.03
CA PRO A 406 25.09 9.36 -30.45
C PRO A 406 25.76 8.20 -31.20
N CYS A 407 25.18 7.79 -32.33
CA CYS A 407 25.76 6.71 -33.12
C CYS A 407 27.13 7.15 -33.66
N PRO A 408 28.21 6.38 -33.43
CA PRO A 408 29.51 6.68 -34.01
C PRO A 408 29.56 6.41 -35.53
N GLN A 409 28.53 5.76 -36.07
CA GLN A 409 28.43 5.34 -37.47
C GLN A 409 27.23 6.01 -38.16
N PRO A 410 27.33 6.29 -39.48
CA PRO A 410 26.18 6.74 -40.26
C PRO A 410 25.04 5.71 -40.18
N LEU A 411 23.83 6.21 -39.96
CA LEU A 411 22.62 5.41 -39.96
C LEU A 411 21.92 5.51 -41.31
N ASP A 412 21.33 4.41 -41.77
CA ASP A 412 20.39 4.43 -42.89
C ASP A 412 19.02 5.00 -42.48
N ALA A 413 18.09 5.09 -43.45
CA ALA A 413 16.74 5.62 -43.21
C ALA A 413 15.94 4.82 -42.17
N ASP A 414 16.26 3.53 -41.99
CA ASP A 414 15.65 2.63 -41.03
C ASP A 414 16.39 2.64 -39.68
N ARG A 415 17.38 3.52 -39.51
CA ARG A 415 18.22 3.66 -38.30
C ARG A 415 19.10 2.43 -38.02
N HIS A 416 19.49 1.73 -39.08
CA HIS A 416 20.46 0.66 -39.04
C HIS A 416 21.87 1.14 -39.40
N PHE A 417 22.88 0.37 -38.98
CA PHE A 417 24.29 0.56 -39.32
C PHE A 417 24.94 -0.79 -39.63
N GLU A 418 26.04 -0.77 -40.38
CA GLU A 418 26.74 -1.99 -40.83
C GLU A 418 28.17 -2.09 -40.26
N PRO A 419 28.35 -2.69 -39.07
CA PRO A 419 29.68 -3.01 -38.56
C PRO A 419 30.17 -4.39 -39.05
N GLU A 420 31.48 -4.59 -39.04
CA GLU A 420 32.13 -5.88 -39.37
C GLU A 420 32.21 -6.83 -38.18
N VAL A 421 31.11 -7.50 -37.81
CA VAL A 421 31.07 -8.42 -36.67
C VAL A 421 31.74 -9.77 -37.00
N ARG A 422 32.86 -10.08 -36.33
CA ARG A 422 33.65 -11.32 -36.53
C ARG A 422 34.13 -11.51 -37.99
N GLY A 423 34.47 -10.40 -38.67
CA GLY A 423 34.95 -10.44 -40.06
C GLY A 423 33.84 -10.52 -41.10
N GLU A 424 32.57 -10.40 -40.71
CA GLU A 424 31.41 -10.37 -41.60
C GLU A 424 30.66 -9.04 -41.45
N SER A 425 30.28 -8.40 -42.56
CA SER A 425 29.37 -7.25 -42.51
C SER A 425 28.00 -7.70 -42.00
N ARG A 426 27.49 -7.05 -40.93
CA ARG A 426 26.16 -7.33 -40.38
C ARG A 426 25.35 -6.05 -40.29
N ARG A 427 24.08 -6.07 -40.65
CA ARG A 427 23.16 -4.94 -40.46
C ARG A 427 22.56 -4.98 -39.04
N LEU A 428 22.82 -3.97 -38.23
CA LEU A 428 22.37 -3.86 -36.83
C LEU A 428 21.51 -2.62 -36.60
N ALA A 429 20.58 -2.66 -35.64
CA ALA A 429 19.81 -1.50 -35.24
C ALA A 429 20.50 -0.70 -34.13
N TRP A 430 20.56 0.62 -34.27
CA TRP A 430 21.16 1.48 -33.25
C TRP A 430 20.27 1.63 -32.02
N LEU A 431 18.98 1.92 -32.25
CA LEU A 431 18.04 2.23 -31.18
C LEU A 431 17.56 1.01 -30.40
N TYR A 432 17.28 1.24 -29.11
CA TYR A 432 16.84 0.21 -28.18
C TYR A 432 15.60 -0.57 -28.66
N HIS A 433 14.55 0.15 -29.09
CA HIS A 433 13.27 -0.45 -29.46
C HIS A 433 13.30 -1.24 -30.79
N ASP A 434 14.40 -1.16 -31.54
CA ASP A 434 14.57 -1.82 -32.83
C ASP A 434 15.37 -3.14 -32.69
N ARG A 435 15.82 -3.50 -31.48
CA ARG A 435 16.62 -4.71 -31.20
C ARG A 435 15.79 -5.88 -30.64
N GLY A 436 16.19 -7.09 -31.02
CA GLY A 436 15.50 -8.33 -30.66
C GLY A 436 15.55 -8.73 -29.17
N TRP A 437 16.75 -8.83 -28.58
CA TRP A 437 16.92 -9.23 -27.16
C TRP A 437 16.27 -8.25 -26.17
N PRO A 438 16.44 -6.92 -26.28
CA PRO A 438 15.73 -5.98 -25.40
C PRO A 438 14.21 -6.06 -25.52
N SER A 439 13.68 -6.45 -26.68
CA SER A 439 12.24 -6.69 -26.87
C SER A 439 11.76 -7.89 -26.05
N PHE A 440 12.54 -8.96 -25.97
CA PHE A 440 12.27 -10.12 -25.11
C PHE A 440 12.39 -9.79 -23.63
N GLU A 441 13.47 -9.14 -23.23
CA GLU A 441 13.69 -8.75 -21.84
C GLU A 441 12.53 -7.88 -21.34
N SER A 442 12.07 -6.96 -22.20
CA SER A 442 10.89 -6.16 -21.94
C SER A 442 9.63 -7.01 -21.83
N ALA A 443 9.35 -7.88 -22.81
CA ALA A 443 8.14 -8.70 -22.82
C ALA A 443 8.10 -9.69 -21.64
N ALA A 444 9.21 -10.35 -21.31
CA ALA A 444 9.32 -11.25 -20.17
C ALA A 444 9.12 -10.52 -18.84
N ALA A 445 9.70 -9.32 -18.70
CA ALA A 445 9.48 -8.47 -17.53
C ALA A 445 8.00 -8.04 -17.44
N ASP A 446 7.40 -7.63 -18.56
CA ASP A 446 6.06 -7.08 -18.66
C ASP A 446 4.97 -8.15 -18.47
N ALA A 447 5.26 -9.41 -18.78
CA ALA A 447 4.34 -10.54 -18.61
C ALA A 447 4.12 -10.94 -17.14
N ARG A 448 4.92 -10.40 -16.22
CA ARG A 448 4.87 -10.66 -14.78
C ARG A 448 3.79 -9.81 -14.08
N LEU A 449 3.48 -10.10 -12.83
CA LEU A 449 2.42 -9.37 -12.06
C LEU A 449 2.83 -8.97 -10.64
N ALA A 450 3.78 -9.72 -10.12
CA ALA A 450 4.26 -9.71 -8.76
C ALA A 450 4.65 -8.37 -8.12
N VAL A 451 5.40 -7.54 -8.83
CA VAL A 451 5.95 -6.32 -8.24
C VAL A 451 5.50 -5.14 -9.10
N ALA A 452 4.39 -4.53 -8.71
CA ALA A 452 3.95 -3.26 -9.26
C ALA A 452 5.11 -2.25 -9.08
N GLY A 453 5.71 -1.84 -10.20
CA GLY A 453 6.86 -0.93 -10.21
C GLY A 453 8.25 -1.58 -10.34
N SER A 454 8.38 -2.89 -10.59
CA SER A 454 9.69 -3.51 -10.85
C SER A 454 10.21 -3.33 -12.28
N ARG A 455 9.49 -2.59 -13.13
CA ARG A 455 9.78 -2.42 -14.55
C ARG A 455 10.02 -0.94 -14.79
N MET A 456 11.26 -0.57 -15.06
CA MET A 456 11.64 0.83 -15.17
C MET A 456 12.26 1.08 -16.52
N SER A 457 11.80 2.13 -17.20
CA SER A 457 12.41 2.62 -18.44
C SER A 457 13.10 3.94 -18.17
N PHE A 458 14.33 4.08 -18.64
CA PHE A 458 15.16 5.26 -18.42
C PHE A 458 15.64 5.83 -19.74
N GLY A 459 14.94 6.85 -20.23
CA GLY A 459 15.32 7.69 -21.36
C GLY A 459 16.28 8.80 -20.95
N ASN A 460 16.36 9.87 -21.74
CA ASN A 460 17.20 11.04 -21.44
C ASN A 460 16.53 11.98 -20.42
N GLU A 461 15.21 12.13 -20.48
CA GLU A 461 14.46 13.03 -19.60
C GLU A 461 14.39 12.51 -18.16
N GLU A 462 14.14 11.21 -17.96
CA GLU A 462 13.99 10.62 -16.63
C GLU A 462 15.30 10.67 -15.82
N LEU A 463 16.44 10.50 -16.48
CA LEU A 463 17.75 10.62 -15.81
C LEU A 463 18.13 12.04 -15.46
N THR A 464 17.74 13.02 -16.28
CA THR A 464 17.96 14.44 -15.97
C THR A 464 17.11 14.85 -14.77
N THR A 465 15.91 14.28 -14.65
CA THR A 465 15.01 14.53 -13.52
C THR A 465 15.56 13.95 -12.21
N LEU A 466 16.22 12.79 -12.26
CA LEU A 466 16.89 12.17 -11.11
C LEU A 466 18.06 12.98 -10.54
N GLN A 467 18.68 13.84 -11.34
CA GLN A 467 19.76 14.73 -10.89
C GLN A 467 19.24 15.92 -10.07
N ASN A 468 17.98 16.32 -10.25
CA ASN A 468 17.49 17.63 -9.79
C ASN A 468 16.58 17.58 -8.56
N TYR A 469 16.01 16.43 -8.18
CA TYR A 469 15.15 16.35 -6.99
C TYR A 469 15.29 15.02 -6.25
N GLY A 470 15.35 15.11 -4.91
CA GLY A 470 15.17 13.99 -3.99
C GLY A 470 13.74 13.46 -3.91
N GLU A 471 12.93 13.69 -4.95
CA GLU A 471 11.55 13.21 -5.00
C GLU A 471 11.53 11.76 -5.47
N THR A 472 10.87 10.92 -4.67
CA THR A 472 10.44 9.55 -4.93
C THR A 472 10.52 9.16 -6.40
N LEU A 473 11.42 8.23 -6.75
CA LEU A 473 11.34 7.41 -7.95
C LEU A 473 9.87 6.96 -8.10
N ARG A 474 9.11 7.61 -8.99
CA ARG A 474 7.74 7.19 -9.29
C ARG A 474 7.86 6.00 -10.22
N PHE A 475 7.95 4.81 -9.61
CA PHE A 475 8.10 3.53 -10.27
C PHE A 475 6.85 3.21 -11.11
N ARG A 476 6.70 3.80 -12.31
CA ARG A 476 5.59 3.48 -13.21
C ARG A 476 5.89 2.17 -13.94
N SER A 477 5.06 1.16 -13.71
CA SER A 477 5.01 -0.06 -14.53
C SER A 477 4.13 0.20 -15.76
N ASN A 478 4.60 -0.13 -16.97
CA ASN A 478 3.90 0.23 -18.22
C ASN A 478 3.59 -0.96 -19.16
N GLY A 479 3.83 -2.22 -18.75
CA GLY A 479 3.71 -3.38 -19.64
C GLY A 479 2.82 -4.49 -19.10
N THR A 480 2.16 -5.21 -20.01
CA THR A 480 1.32 -6.40 -19.77
C THR A 480 1.86 -7.59 -20.54
N ALA A 481 1.42 -8.81 -20.19
CA ALA A 481 1.64 -9.97 -21.03
C ALA A 481 1.00 -9.77 -22.42
N ILE A 482 1.66 -10.28 -23.45
CA ILE A 482 1.14 -10.34 -24.82
C ILE A 482 1.15 -11.78 -25.32
N HIS A 483 0.24 -12.13 -26.22
CA HIS A 483 0.18 -13.47 -26.79
C HIS A 483 1.48 -13.81 -27.57
N PRO A 484 2.01 -15.06 -27.50
CA PRO A 484 3.26 -15.43 -28.17
C PRO A 484 3.27 -15.22 -29.68
N GLU A 485 2.14 -15.41 -30.36
CA GLU A 485 2.04 -15.11 -31.80
C GLU A 485 2.16 -13.60 -32.09
N ARG A 486 1.59 -12.76 -31.22
CA ARG A 486 1.75 -11.32 -31.32
C ARG A 486 3.19 -10.92 -31.02
N PHE A 487 3.80 -11.50 -30.00
CA PHE A 487 5.23 -11.30 -29.73
C PHE A 487 6.09 -11.70 -30.94
N ALA A 488 5.83 -12.85 -31.57
CA ALA A 488 6.56 -13.30 -32.76
C ALA A 488 6.42 -12.30 -33.94
N ARG A 489 5.22 -11.73 -34.15
CA ARG A 489 5.02 -10.65 -35.15
C ARG A 489 5.80 -9.40 -34.82
N VAL A 490 5.84 -8.99 -33.56
CA VAL A 490 6.67 -7.85 -33.11
C VAL A 490 8.14 -8.15 -33.35
N LEU A 491 8.60 -9.35 -32.99
CA LEU A 491 9.99 -9.78 -33.08
C LEU A 491 10.49 -9.86 -34.53
N ALA A 492 9.60 -10.20 -35.47
CA ALA A 492 9.90 -10.22 -36.91
C ALA A 492 10.28 -8.82 -37.46
N THR A 493 9.92 -7.74 -36.76
CA THR A 493 10.31 -6.37 -37.13
C THR A 493 11.65 -5.94 -36.52
N LYS A 494 12.28 -6.79 -35.70
CA LYS A 494 13.48 -6.43 -34.91
C LYS A 494 14.75 -6.97 -35.54
N THR A 495 15.84 -6.26 -35.28
CA THR A 495 17.16 -6.62 -35.79
C THR A 495 17.95 -7.38 -34.72
N PHE A 496 18.61 -8.46 -35.13
CA PHE A 496 19.44 -9.30 -34.28
C PHE A 496 20.89 -9.26 -34.73
N ALA A 497 21.81 -9.27 -33.78
CA ALA A 497 23.22 -9.45 -34.07
C ALA A 497 23.53 -10.85 -34.64
N ASN A 498 22.73 -11.85 -34.27
CA ASN A 498 22.77 -13.20 -34.80
C ASN A 498 21.36 -13.61 -35.23
N SER A 499 21.14 -13.85 -36.52
CA SER A 499 19.83 -14.19 -37.08
C SER A 499 19.23 -15.47 -36.49
N SER A 500 20.06 -16.41 -35.99
CA SER A 500 19.59 -17.62 -35.31
C SER A 500 18.94 -17.36 -33.93
N ASP A 501 19.17 -16.18 -33.33
CA ASP A 501 18.64 -15.85 -32.00
C ASP A 501 17.12 -15.60 -32.01
N ALA A 502 16.53 -15.20 -33.14
CA ALA A 502 15.10 -14.90 -33.23
C ALA A 502 14.22 -16.09 -32.84
N GLY A 503 14.59 -17.30 -33.29
CA GLY A 503 13.89 -18.53 -32.93
C GLY A 503 14.04 -18.87 -31.44
N LYS A 504 15.25 -18.70 -30.89
CA LYS A 504 15.53 -18.95 -29.47
C LYS A 504 14.73 -18.00 -28.58
N VAL A 505 14.74 -16.71 -28.90
CA VAL A 505 13.99 -15.68 -28.16
C VAL A 505 12.47 -15.93 -28.19
N THR A 506 11.93 -16.32 -29.35
CA THR A 506 10.52 -16.69 -29.48
C THR A 506 10.17 -17.87 -28.55
N GLN A 507 11.01 -18.91 -28.51
CA GLN A 507 10.82 -20.06 -27.62
C GLN A 507 10.94 -19.68 -26.15
N LEU A 508 11.88 -18.80 -25.78
CA LEU A 508 12.03 -18.32 -24.41
C LEU A 508 10.78 -17.54 -23.95
N TYR A 509 10.23 -16.68 -24.80
CA TYR A 509 9.00 -15.97 -24.48
C TYR A 509 7.79 -16.91 -24.40
N GLN A 510 7.67 -17.89 -25.29
CA GLN A 510 6.62 -18.91 -25.20
C GLN A 510 6.65 -19.63 -23.84
N ARG A 511 7.84 -20.09 -23.41
CA ARG A 511 8.02 -20.71 -22.08
C ARG A 511 7.63 -19.77 -20.94
N THR A 512 7.94 -18.47 -21.07
CA THR A 512 7.53 -17.45 -20.10
C THR A 512 6.00 -17.33 -20.05
N PHE A 513 5.36 -17.24 -21.21
CA PHE A 513 3.92 -17.09 -21.32
C PHE A 513 3.13 -18.31 -20.84
N ASP A 514 3.65 -19.53 -21.07
CA ASP A 514 3.04 -20.77 -20.58
C ASP A 514 2.90 -20.79 -19.06
N MET A 515 3.76 -20.05 -18.34
CA MET A 515 3.64 -19.85 -16.89
C MET A 515 2.60 -18.81 -16.55
N VAL A 516 2.57 -17.69 -17.29
CA VAL A 516 1.55 -16.65 -17.12
C VAL A 516 0.14 -17.23 -17.32
N LYS A 517 -0.06 -18.15 -18.26
CA LYS A 517 -1.36 -18.84 -18.47
C LYS A 517 -1.88 -19.57 -17.24
N ARG A 518 -0.99 -20.05 -16.37
CA ARG A 518 -1.30 -20.81 -15.15
C ARG A 518 -1.46 -19.91 -13.92
N THR A 519 -1.32 -18.60 -14.08
CA THR A 519 -1.47 -17.66 -12.96
C THR A 519 -2.92 -17.58 -12.53
N LYS A 520 -3.12 -17.59 -11.21
CA LYS A 520 -4.45 -17.52 -10.59
C LYS A 520 -4.90 -16.10 -10.32
N SER A 521 -4.01 -15.12 -10.37
CA SER A 521 -4.31 -13.73 -9.99
C SER A 521 -3.62 -12.75 -10.94
N GLN A 522 -4.38 -11.77 -11.43
CA GLN A 522 -3.94 -10.70 -12.31
C GLN A 522 -4.36 -9.36 -11.72
N ILE A 523 -3.41 -8.61 -11.18
CA ILE A 523 -3.67 -7.35 -10.47
C ILE A 523 -2.86 -6.24 -11.12
N PHE A 524 -3.54 -5.18 -11.55
CA PHE A 524 -2.93 -4.01 -12.16
C PHE A 524 -3.26 -2.76 -11.35
N GLN A 525 -2.25 -1.93 -11.09
CA GLN A 525 -2.41 -0.67 -10.37
C GLN A 525 -1.69 0.46 -11.12
N GLY A 526 -2.38 1.57 -11.35
CA GLY A 526 -1.78 2.75 -11.98
C GLY A 526 -1.41 2.56 -13.46
N MET A 527 -2.03 1.59 -14.14
CA MET A 527 -1.71 1.25 -15.53
C MET A 527 -2.44 2.18 -16.51
N ASP A 528 -1.68 2.73 -17.46
CA ASP A 528 -2.20 3.63 -18.49
C ASP A 528 -2.76 2.87 -19.71
N TRP A 529 -3.95 2.30 -19.60
CA TRP A 529 -4.52 1.45 -20.66
C TRP A 529 -4.88 2.25 -21.91
N ASN A 530 -4.25 1.90 -23.03
CA ASN A 530 -4.62 2.38 -24.36
C ASN A 530 -5.18 1.22 -25.22
N GLU A 531 -5.72 1.54 -26.40
CA GLU A 531 -6.36 0.54 -27.28
C GLU A 531 -5.40 -0.58 -27.70
N GLU A 532 -4.16 -0.24 -28.04
CA GLU A 532 -3.16 -1.21 -28.49
C GLU A 532 -2.83 -2.21 -27.38
N ARG A 533 -2.57 -1.72 -26.17
CA ARG A 533 -2.24 -2.52 -24.99
C ARG A 533 -3.42 -3.36 -24.55
N THR A 534 -4.62 -2.77 -24.53
CA THR A 534 -5.86 -3.48 -24.17
C THR A 534 -6.08 -4.65 -25.12
N THR A 535 -5.94 -4.42 -26.44
CA THR A 535 -6.06 -5.47 -27.44
C THR A 535 -4.99 -6.56 -27.26
N ALA A 536 -3.73 -6.16 -27.06
CA ALA A 536 -2.63 -7.11 -26.86
C ALA A 536 -2.84 -7.99 -25.62
N TYR A 537 -3.34 -7.39 -24.55
CA TYR A 537 -3.64 -8.10 -23.32
C TYR A 537 -4.87 -8.98 -23.44
N PHE A 538 -5.89 -8.61 -24.21
CA PHE A 538 -7.07 -9.48 -24.43
C PHE A 538 -6.70 -10.77 -25.14
N GLU A 539 -5.81 -10.71 -26.14
CA GLU A 539 -5.26 -11.91 -26.79
C GLU A 539 -4.56 -12.83 -25.77
N ALA A 540 -3.82 -12.24 -24.83
CA ALA A 540 -3.17 -13.00 -23.76
C ALA A 540 -4.17 -13.55 -22.73
N LEU A 541 -5.11 -12.72 -22.28
CA LEU A 541 -6.13 -13.03 -21.29
C LEU A 541 -7.01 -14.19 -21.75
N ALA A 542 -7.29 -14.31 -23.05
CA ALA A 542 -8.05 -15.42 -23.62
C ALA A 542 -7.48 -16.80 -23.20
N GLU A 543 -6.15 -16.92 -23.11
CA GLU A 543 -5.46 -18.17 -22.77
C GLU A 543 -5.39 -18.46 -21.25
N MET A 544 -5.69 -17.49 -20.40
CA MET A 544 -5.58 -17.60 -18.93
C MET A 544 -6.86 -18.24 -18.35
N GLN A 545 -6.99 -19.56 -18.39
CA GLN A 545 -8.19 -20.28 -17.93
C GLN A 545 -8.20 -20.55 -16.42
N ASP A 546 -7.03 -20.52 -15.78
CA ASP A 546 -6.84 -20.81 -14.35
C ASP A 546 -7.07 -19.57 -13.45
N LEU A 547 -7.54 -18.47 -14.04
CA LEU A 547 -7.70 -17.18 -13.38
C LEU A 547 -8.81 -17.22 -12.31
N GLU A 548 -8.44 -17.00 -11.05
CA GLU A 548 -9.34 -16.92 -9.89
C GLU A 548 -9.59 -15.48 -9.42
N GLU A 549 -8.66 -14.56 -9.70
CA GLU A 549 -8.71 -13.17 -9.27
C GLU A 549 -8.25 -12.22 -10.38
N PHE A 550 -9.04 -11.17 -10.63
CA PHE A 550 -8.70 -10.12 -11.57
C PHE A 550 -8.99 -8.75 -10.96
N SER A 551 -8.02 -7.84 -10.98
CA SER A 551 -8.18 -6.50 -10.42
C SER A 551 -7.52 -5.42 -11.28
N LEU A 552 -8.25 -4.33 -11.52
CA LEU A 552 -7.78 -3.10 -12.13
C LEU A 552 -7.97 -1.96 -11.12
N ALA A 553 -6.89 -1.26 -10.77
CA ALA A 553 -6.88 -0.18 -9.80
C ALA A 553 -6.25 1.10 -10.36
N SER A 554 -6.82 2.26 -10.05
CA SER A 554 -6.28 3.60 -10.35
C SER A 554 -5.83 3.77 -11.80
N SER A 555 -6.69 3.35 -12.73
CA SER A 555 -6.35 3.23 -14.15
C SER A 555 -7.13 4.18 -15.06
N ALA A 556 -8.03 5.00 -14.51
CA ALA A 556 -8.83 6.01 -15.23
C ALA A 556 -9.44 5.52 -16.57
N LEU A 557 -9.91 4.26 -16.61
CA LEU A 557 -10.39 3.56 -17.81
C LEU A 557 -11.68 4.15 -18.38
N GLY A 558 -12.61 4.55 -17.51
CA GLY A 558 -13.99 4.87 -17.84
C GLY A 558 -14.83 3.63 -18.20
N ASP A 559 -16.13 3.87 -18.37
CA ASP A 559 -17.16 2.83 -18.56
C ASP A 559 -16.89 1.88 -19.72
N ALA A 560 -16.61 2.42 -20.91
CA ALA A 560 -16.50 1.61 -22.13
C ALA A 560 -15.34 0.60 -22.05
N ALA A 561 -14.18 1.01 -21.53
CA ALA A 561 -13.03 0.13 -21.39
C ALA A 561 -13.27 -0.90 -20.28
N ALA A 562 -13.80 -0.50 -19.12
CA ALA A 562 -14.11 -1.40 -18.01
C ALA A 562 -15.11 -2.50 -18.43
N LEU A 563 -16.14 -2.16 -19.21
CA LEU A 563 -17.10 -3.12 -19.74
C LEU A 563 -16.45 -4.13 -20.71
N ARG A 564 -15.50 -3.69 -21.55
CA ARG A 564 -14.76 -4.62 -22.42
C ARG A 564 -13.95 -5.63 -21.60
N PHE A 565 -13.31 -5.20 -20.51
CA PHE A 565 -12.63 -6.11 -19.59
C PHE A 565 -13.62 -7.12 -18.99
N ALA A 566 -14.76 -6.65 -18.46
CA ALA A 566 -15.77 -7.53 -17.89
C ALA A 566 -16.27 -8.58 -18.90
N GLN A 567 -16.49 -8.19 -20.16
CA GLN A 567 -16.87 -9.10 -21.24
C GLN A 567 -15.82 -10.18 -21.53
N GLN A 568 -14.53 -9.85 -21.47
CA GLN A 568 -13.45 -10.84 -21.63
C GLN A 568 -13.36 -11.82 -20.45
N LEU A 569 -13.85 -11.41 -19.28
CA LEU A 569 -13.82 -12.20 -18.06
C LEU A 569 -15.03 -13.12 -17.91
N THR A 570 -16.13 -12.89 -18.64
CA THR A 570 -17.36 -13.69 -18.55
C THR A 570 -17.11 -15.20 -18.74
N GLY A 571 -16.15 -15.58 -19.60
CA GLY A 571 -15.79 -16.98 -19.85
C GLY A 571 -14.90 -17.64 -18.79
N LYS A 572 -14.41 -16.89 -17.80
CA LYS A 572 -13.44 -17.37 -16.80
C LYS A 572 -14.15 -18.09 -15.65
N ARG A 573 -14.34 -19.40 -15.81
CA ARG A 573 -15.13 -20.25 -14.90
C ARG A 573 -14.61 -20.32 -13.47
N LEU A 574 -13.30 -20.11 -13.28
CA LEU A 574 -12.67 -20.16 -11.96
C LEU A 574 -12.61 -18.78 -11.28
N LEU A 575 -13.04 -17.70 -11.95
CA LEU A 575 -12.96 -16.35 -11.42
C LEU A 575 -13.90 -16.18 -10.23
N LYS A 576 -13.31 -15.92 -9.06
CA LYS A 576 -13.99 -15.70 -7.77
C LYS A 576 -13.97 -14.22 -7.38
N VAL A 577 -12.93 -13.49 -7.77
CA VAL A 577 -12.71 -12.10 -7.33
C VAL A 577 -12.56 -11.19 -8.56
N LEU A 578 -13.38 -10.14 -8.61
CA LEU A 578 -13.26 -9.06 -9.58
C LEU A 578 -13.17 -7.72 -8.84
N GLY A 579 -12.07 -7.01 -9.06
CA GLY A 579 -11.89 -5.64 -8.58
C GLY A 579 -11.79 -4.64 -9.73
N LEU A 580 -12.64 -3.63 -9.71
CA LEU A 580 -12.55 -2.44 -10.54
C LEU A 580 -12.55 -1.26 -9.56
N VAL A 581 -11.36 -0.74 -9.25
CA VAL A 581 -11.18 0.26 -8.17
C VAL A 581 -10.61 1.54 -8.77
N ASP A 582 -11.28 2.68 -8.57
CA ASP A 582 -10.83 3.96 -9.14
C ASP A 582 -10.51 3.82 -10.65
N VAL A 583 -11.43 3.16 -11.37
CA VAL A 583 -11.35 3.04 -12.82
C VAL A 583 -12.24 4.05 -13.53
N GLY A 584 -13.03 4.82 -12.78
CA GLY A 584 -13.90 5.86 -13.28
C GLY A 584 -15.26 5.35 -13.74
N LEU A 585 -15.77 4.27 -13.14
CA LEU A 585 -17.12 3.76 -13.44
C LEU A 585 -18.20 4.77 -13.06
N THR A 586 -19.25 4.83 -13.88
CA THR A 586 -20.50 5.55 -13.63
C THR A 586 -21.69 4.58 -13.60
N ASP A 587 -22.86 5.08 -13.18
CA ASP A 587 -24.07 4.26 -13.07
C ASP A 587 -24.50 3.62 -14.39
N ALA A 588 -24.17 4.26 -15.52
CA ALA A 588 -24.47 3.75 -16.86
C ALA A 588 -23.79 2.39 -17.13
N ALA A 589 -22.65 2.12 -16.50
CA ALA A 589 -21.93 0.86 -16.66
C ALA A 589 -22.46 -0.27 -15.77
N VAL A 590 -23.14 0.04 -14.66
CA VAL A 590 -23.47 -0.98 -13.65
C VAL A 590 -24.38 -2.07 -14.22
N GLY A 591 -25.45 -1.71 -14.92
CA GLY A 591 -26.36 -2.68 -15.55
C GLY A 591 -25.62 -3.63 -16.52
N PRO A 592 -24.96 -3.12 -17.58
CA PRO A 592 -24.19 -3.94 -18.51
C PRO A 592 -23.05 -4.74 -17.85
N LEU A 593 -22.42 -4.19 -16.81
CA LEU A 593 -21.38 -4.86 -16.05
C LEU A 593 -21.93 -6.11 -15.37
N LEU A 594 -23.05 -6.00 -14.65
CA LEU A 594 -23.67 -7.11 -13.93
C LEU A 594 -24.08 -8.26 -14.84
N VAL A 595 -24.50 -7.97 -16.07
CA VAL A 595 -24.80 -8.99 -17.10
C VAL A 595 -23.54 -9.74 -17.56
N SER A 596 -22.38 -9.08 -17.50
CA SER A 596 -21.10 -9.62 -17.97
C SER A 596 -20.33 -10.36 -16.87
N LEU A 597 -20.80 -10.36 -15.61
CA LEU A 597 -20.10 -11.00 -14.50
C LEU A 597 -20.24 -12.53 -14.54
N PRO A 598 -19.18 -13.28 -14.19
CA PRO A 598 -19.25 -14.74 -14.15
C PRO A 598 -20.12 -15.22 -12.97
N ALA A 599 -20.87 -16.31 -13.18
CA ALA A 599 -21.79 -16.85 -12.17
C ALA A 599 -21.09 -17.37 -10.90
N GLY A 600 -19.81 -17.73 -10.98
CA GLY A 600 -18.99 -18.20 -9.86
C GLY A 600 -18.38 -17.09 -9.00
N LEU A 601 -18.66 -15.82 -9.31
CA LEU A 601 -18.07 -14.68 -8.62
C LEU A 601 -18.53 -14.62 -7.16
N ARG A 602 -17.57 -14.56 -6.23
CA ARG A 602 -17.78 -14.46 -4.78
C ARG A 602 -17.47 -13.07 -4.23
N THR A 603 -16.58 -12.33 -4.88
CA THR A 603 -16.20 -10.97 -4.47
C THR A 603 -16.24 -10.02 -5.64
N LEU A 604 -16.94 -8.90 -5.44
CA LEU A 604 -17.02 -7.79 -6.37
C LEU A 604 -16.60 -6.51 -5.64
N GLU A 605 -15.53 -5.88 -6.10
CA GLU A 605 -15.07 -4.59 -5.59
C GLU A 605 -15.23 -3.52 -6.67
N LEU A 606 -16.06 -2.52 -6.38
CA LEU A 606 -16.34 -1.36 -7.22
C LEU A 606 -16.11 -0.09 -6.38
N ARG A 607 -14.88 0.13 -5.92
CA ARG A 607 -14.55 1.16 -4.91
C ARG A 607 -13.92 2.40 -5.54
N GLU A 608 -14.07 3.54 -4.89
CA GLU A 608 -13.47 4.82 -5.29
C GLU A 608 -13.86 5.23 -6.73
N ASP A 609 -15.04 4.80 -7.18
CA ASP A 609 -15.62 5.16 -8.47
C ASP A 609 -16.64 6.30 -8.32
N ARG A 610 -17.43 6.58 -9.36
CA ARG A 610 -18.43 7.67 -9.38
C ARG A 610 -19.86 7.13 -9.30
N LEU A 611 -20.05 5.98 -8.65
CA LEU A 611 -21.34 5.30 -8.61
C LEU A 611 -22.29 5.99 -7.62
N SER A 612 -23.45 6.47 -8.10
CA SER A 612 -24.57 6.87 -7.24
C SER A 612 -25.57 5.73 -7.02
N LEU A 613 -25.53 4.72 -7.90
CA LEU A 613 -26.48 3.62 -8.04
C LEU A 613 -27.91 4.06 -8.34
N GLU A 614 -28.11 5.30 -8.80
CA GLU A 614 -29.42 5.79 -9.24
C GLU A 614 -29.67 5.41 -10.71
N GLY A 615 -30.93 5.12 -11.06
CA GLY A 615 -31.33 4.84 -12.44
C GLY A 615 -30.88 3.49 -13.00
N ILE A 616 -30.38 2.58 -12.15
CA ILE A 616 -30.08 1.20 -12.55
C ILE A 616 -31.40 0.47 -12.87
N PRO A 617 -31.47 -0.32 -13.96
CA PRO A 617 -32.66 -1.10 -14.31
C PRO A 617 -33.14 -1.99 -13.14
N GLN A 618 -34.45 -2.06 -12.93
CA GLN A 618 -35.04 -2.82 -11.81
C GLN A 618 -34.80 -4.32 -11.93
N GLU A 619 -34.45 -4.83 -13.11
CA GLU A 619 -34.13 -6.24 -13.38
C GLU A 619 -32.67 -6.57 -13.08
N ALA A 620 -31.81 -5.56 -12.87
CA ALA A 620 -30.40 -5.77 -12.56
C ALA A 620 -30.25 -6.51 -11.23
N ARG A 621 -29.47 -7.60 -11.21
CA ARG A 621 -29.21 -8.40 -10.01
C ARG A 621 -27.71 -8.62 -9.86
N MET A 622 -27.24 -8.67 -8.63
CA MET A 622 -25.89 -9.11 -8.33
C MET A 622 -25.74 -10.61 -8.59
N PRO A 623 -24.51 -11.12 -8.82
CA PRO A 623 -24.26 -12.55 -8.94
C PRO A 623 -24.79 -13.33 -7.73
N VAL A 624 -25.45 -14.46 -7.99
CA VAL A 624 -26.15 -15.23 -6.95
C VAL A 624 -25.25 -15.85 -5.88
N ASN A 625 -23.96 -16.01 -6.18
CA ASN A 625 -22.95 -16.57 -5.26
C ASN A 625 -22.06 -15.50 -4.61
N LEU A 626 -22.43 -14.22 -4.74
CA LEU A 626 -21.63 -13.12 -4.22
C LEU A 626 -21.67 -13.07 -2.69
N GLU A 627 -20.52 -13.28 -2.06
CA GLU A 627 -20.31 -13.26 -0.61
C GLU A 627 -19.86 -11.88 -0.12
N LYS A 628 -19.10 -11.14 -0.94
CA LYS A 628 -18.58 -9.80 -0.61
C LYS A 628 -18.91 -8.79 -1.71
N LEU A 629 -19.49 -7.67 -1.30
CA LEU A 629 -19.66 -6.48 -2.13
C LEU A 629 -18.99 -5.28 -1.48
N ALA A 630 -18.08 -4.65 -2.21
CA ALA A 630 -17.32 -3.50 -1.76
C ALA A 630 -17.60 -2.28 -2.65
N LEU A 631 -18.18 -1.23 -2.07
CA LEU A 631 -18.65 0.00 -2.74
C LEU A 631 -18.16 1.27 -2.04
N GLN A 632 -17.09 1.18 -1.25
CA GLN A 632 -16.53 2.31 -0.51
C GLN A 632 -16.07 3.44 -1.44
N GLY A 633 -16.14 4.68 -0.96
CA GLY A 633 -15.59 5.85 -1.67
C GLY A 633 -16.36 6.24 -2.93
N ASN A 634 -17.62 5.82 -3.05
CA ASN A 634 -18.50 6.18 -4.17
C ASN A 634 -19.39 7.38 -3.80
N ARG A 635 -20.49 7.55 -4.53
CA ARG A 635 -21.49 8.62 -4.34
C ARG A 635 -22.87 8.05 -4.05
N VAL A 636 -22.96 6.87 -3.43
CA VAL A 636 -24.23 6.20 -3.14
C VAL A 636 -25.07 7.08 -2.22
N THR A 637 -26.24 7.48 -2.70
CA THR A 637 -27.22 8.30 -1.96
C THR A 637 -28.28 7.40 -1.31
N ASP A 638 -29.26 7.97 -0.61
CA ASP A 638 -30.43 7.22 -0.12
C ASP A 638 -31.19 6.49 -1.24
N ARG A 639 -31.31 7.13 -2.41
CA ARG A 639 -31.96 6.51 -3.58
C ARG A 639 -31.10 5.38 -4.13
N GLY A 640 -29.79 5.60 -4.22
CA GLY A 640 -28.84 4.56 -4.59
C GLY A 640 -28.85 3.36 -3.65
N ALA A 641 -28.88 3.60 -2.35
CA ALA A 641 -28.99 2.55 -1.33
C ALA A 641 -30.31 1.78 -1.43
N THR A 642 -31.42 2.47 -1.76
CA THR A 642 -32.71 1.82 -2.04
C THR A 642 -32.65 0.93 -3.27
N GLN A 643 -32.01 1.40 -4.34
CA GLN A 643 -31.81 0.59 -5.54
C GLN A 643 -30.92 -0.62 -5.26
N LEU A 644 -29.80 -0.41 -4.54
CA LEU A 644 -28.88 -1.46 -4.13
C LEU A 644 -29.59 -2.54 -3.31
N ALA A 645 -30.45 -2.14 -2.37
CA ALA A 645 -31.24 -3.06 -1.54
C ALA A 645 -32.05 -4.08 -2.37
N GLY A 646 -32.56 -3.67 -3.55
CA GLY A 646 -33.27 -4.55 -4.47
C GLY A 646 -32.39 -5.48 -5.32
N MET A 647 -31.06 -5.31 -5.27
CA MET A 647 -30.09 -6.04 -6.09
C MET A 647 -29.27 -7.07 -5.31
N LEU A 648 -29.30 -7.02 -3.96
CA LEU A 648 -28.46 -7.85 -3.09
C LEU A 648 -28.84 -9.33 -3.18
N PRO A 649 -27.86 -10.26 -3.27
CA PRO A 649 -28.12 -11.69 -3.29
C PRO A 649 -28.22 -12.26 -1.86
N ALA A 650 -28.92 -13.38 -1.71
CA ALA A 650 -29.08 -14.05 -0.40
C ALA A 650 -27.78 -14.64 0.18
N SER A 651 -26.76 -14.83 -0.65
CA SER A 651 -25.43 -15.34 -0.28
C SER A 651 -24.50 -14.30 0.34
N LEU A 652 -24.87 -13.02 0.34
CA LEU A 652 -23.99 -11.95 0.78
C LEU A 652 -23.71 -12.04 2.29
N GLU A 653 -22.43 -12.07 2.65
CA GLU A 653 -21.92 -12.12 4.02
C GLU A 653 -21.30 -10.78 4.44
N VAL A 654 -20.73 -10.04 3.50
CA VAL A 654 -20.00 -8.79 3.75
C VAL A 654 -20.45 -7.68 2.79
N LEU A 655 -20.91 -6.57 3.35
CA LEU A 655 -21.28 -5.36 2.60
C LEU A 655 -20.52 -4.15 3.12
N LEU A 656 -19.74 -3.51 2.25
CA LEU A 656 -18.90 -2.37 2.59
C LEU A 656 -19.34 -1.13 1.81
N LEU A 657 -19.80 -0.10 2.52
CA LEU A 657 -20.43 1.11 1.98
C LEU A 657 -19.82 2.39 2.56
N ASP A 658 -18.58 2.34 3.04
CA ASP A 658 -17.91 3.47 3.66
C ASP A 658 -17.75 4.67 2.70
N ASN A 659 -17.69 5.87 3.27
CA ASN A 659 -17.44 7.13 2.58
C ASN A 659 -18.36 7.34 1.37
N ASN A 660 -19.67 7.16 1.60
CA ASN A 660 -20.73 7.44 0.64
C ASN A 660 -21.61 8.60 1.15
N ALA A 661 -22.77 8.83 0.52
CA ALA A 661 -23.73 9.87 0.90
C ALA A 661 -25.05 9.29 1.44
N ILE A 662 -24.98 8.13 2.10
CA ILE A 662 -26.15 7.43 2.65
C ILE A 662 -26.59 8.11 3.95
N GLY A 663 -27.88 8.39 4.10
CA GLY A 663 -28.54 8.84 5.32
C GLY A 663 -29.59 7.84 5.81
N ASP A 664 -30.51 8.31 6.66
CA ASP A 664 -31.51 7.46 7.32
C ASP A 664 -32.44 6.75 6.34
N GLY A 665 -32.86 7.43 5.27
CA GLY A 665 -33.74 6.83 4.26
C GLY A 665 -33.08 5.65 3.54
N GLY A 666 -31.79 5.79 3.21
CA GLY A 666 -31.01 4.73 2.57
C GLY A 666 -30.73 3.56 3.50
N VAL A 667 -30.34 3.83 4.75
CA VAL A 667 -30.12 2.77 5.75
C VAL A 667 -31.43 2.04 6.08
N GLN A 668 -32.56 2.74 6.15
CA GLN A 668 -33.86 2.12 6.33
C GLN A 668 -34.18 1.14 5.19
N ALA A 669 -33.94 1.54 3.93
CA ALA A 669 -34.15 0.68 2.78
C ALA A 669 -33.21 -0.53 2.77
N LEU A 670 -31.94 -0.33 3.16
CA LEU A 670 -30.97 -1.40 3.31
C LEU A 670 -31.44 -2.39 4.38
N PHE A 671 -31.65 -1.97 5.63
CA PHE A 671 -32.06 -2.87 6.72
C PHE A 671 -33.34 -3.66 6.42
N ALA A 672 -34.28 -3.10 5.66
CA ALA A 672 -35.47 -3.83 5.22
C ALA A 672 -35.19 -5.00 4.26
N SER A 673 -34.05 -4.99 3.57
CA SER A 673 -33.71 -5.93 2.47
C SER A 673 -32.38 -6.67 2.64
N LEU A 674 -31.57 -6.34 3.66
CA LEU A 674 -30.29 -7.02 3.89
C LEU A 674 -30.52 -8.53 4.10
N PRO A 675 -29.71 -9.40 3.48
CA PRO A 675 -29.91 -10.83 3.54
C PRO A 675 -29.59 -11.40 4.93
N ALA A 676 -30.24 -12.50 5.29
CA ALA A 676 -30.07 -13.14 6.59
C ALA A 676 -28.64 -13.67 6.84
N ASN A 677 -27.87 -13.96 5.78
CA ASN A 677 -26.49 -14.43 5.90
C ASN A 677 -25.48 -13.29 6.14
N LEU A 678 -25.92 -12.02 6.11
CA LEU A 678 -25.01 -10.90 6.28
C LEU A 678 -24.41 -10.89 7.70
N GLN A 679 -23.08 -10.96 7.77
CA GLN A 679 -22.31 -10.97 9.00
C GLN A 679 -21.65 -9.61 9.28
N ILE A 680 -21.19 -8.91 8.24
CA ILE A 680 -20.43 -7.67 8.37
C ILE A 680 -21.08 -6.58 7.53
N LEU A 681 -21.40 -5.46 8.18
CA LEU A 681 -21.86 -4.24 7.54
C LEU A 681 -20.98 -3.05 7.94
N GLU A 682 -20.37 -2.41 6.95
CA GLU A 682 -19.59 -1.19 7.15
C GLU A 682 -20.23 0.00 6.43
N LEU A 683 -20.47 1.06 7.20
CA LEU A 683 -21.15 2.30 6.79
C LEU A 683 -20.38 3.54 7.29
N VAL A 684 -19.06 3.44 7.42
CA VAL A 684 -18.22 4.51 7.97
C VAL A 684 -18.32 5.77 7.12
N GLY A 685 -18.33 6.96 7.71
CA GLY A 685 -18.18 8.21 6.93
C GLY A 685 -19.39 8.53 6.03
N ASN A 686 -20.60 8.21 6.49
CA ASN A 686 -21.85 8.52 5.80
C ASN A 686 -22.59 9.68 6.52
N ARG A 687 -23.89 9.88 6.25
CA ARG A 687 -24.73 10.94 6.82
C ARG A 687 -25.85 10.37 7.70
N ILE A 688 -25.57 9.25 8.38
CA ILE A 688 -26.55 8.47 9.11
C ILE A 688 -26.77 9.06 10.51
N ALA A 689 -28.03 9.30 10.89
CA ALA A 689 -28.45 9.77 12.22
C ALA A 689 -29.33 8.75 12.96
N LEU A 690 -30.06 7.89 12.24
CA LEU A 690 -31.03 6.92 12.76
C LEU A 690 -32.19 7.54 13.56
N GLU A 691 -32.52 8.81 13.34
CA GLU A 691 -33.60 9.49 14.05
C GLU A 691 -34.96 9.26 13.40
N ALA A 692 -35.00 9.06 12.08
CA ALA A 692 -36.23 8.92 11.30
C ALA A 692 -36.60 7.46 10.98
N MET A 693 -36.03 6.51 11.71
CA MET A 693 -36.17 5.08 11.44
C MET A 693 -37.56 4.55 11.82
N GLN A 694 -38.13 3.66 11.00
CA GLN A 694 -39.40 3.02 11.31
C GLN A 694 -39.24 1.94 12.40
N GLU A 695 -40.23 1.85 13.29
CA GLU A 695 -40.20 0.90 14.41
C GLU A 695 -40.11 -0.57 14.01
N HIS A 696 -40.65 -0.93 12.86
CA HIS A 696 -40.65 -2.31 12.37
C HIS A 696 -39.38 -2.66 11.57
N THR A 697 -38.48 -1.70 11.33
CA THR A 697 -37.18 -1.96 10.70
C THR A 697 -36.32 -2.84 11.62
N ARG A 698 -35.72 -3.88 11.06
CA ARG A 698 -34.89 -4.85 11.80
C ARG A 698 -33.55 -5.01 11.12
N MET A 699 -32.51 -5.29 11.90
CA MET A 699 -31.20 -5.68 11.38
C MET A 699 -31.15 -7.19 11.08
N PRO A 700 -30.27 -7.64 10.17
CA PRO A 700 -29.99 -9.06 9.95
C PRO A 700 -29.59 -9.77 11.25
N VAL A 701 -30.24 -10.91 11.51
CA VAL A 701 -30.08 -11.65 12.78
C VAL A 701 -28.70 -12.27 12.99
N ASN A 702 -27.99 -12.59 11.90
CA ASN A 702 -26.66 -13.21 11.93
C ASN A 702 -25.51 -12.19 11.86
N MET A 703 -25.81 -10.90 11.96
CA MET A 703 -24.78 -9.87 11.93
C MET A 703 -23.89 -9.96 13.17
N VAL A 704 -22.58 -10.06 12.91
CA VAL A 704 -21.52 -10.20 13.92
C VAL A 704 -20.82 -8.86 14.14
N GLN A 705 -20.72 -8.03 13.11
CA GLN A 705 -20.05 -6.72 13.15
C GLN A 705 -20.89 -5.64 12.47
N LEU A 706 -21.04 -4.51 13.17
CA LEU A 706 -21.62 -3.28 12.65
C LEU A 706 -20.67 -2.11 12.86
N ASN A 707 -20.28 -1.47 11.76
CA ASN A 707 -19.36 -0.33 11.76
C ASN A 707 -20.06 0.93 11.26
N LEU A 708 -20.32 1.87 12.17
CA LEU A 708 -21.05 3.13 11.93
C LEU A 708 -20.18 4.35 12.28
N ARG A 709 -18.86 4.21 12.32
CA ARG A 709 -17.95 5.32 12.67
C ARG A 709 -18.11 6.53 11.74
N ASN A 710 -17.81 7.73 12.21
CA ASN A 710 -17.87 8.97 11.43
C ASN A 710 -19.25 9.24 10.80
N ASN A 711 -20.32 9.10 11.58
CA ASN A 711 -21.69 9.44 11.19
C ASN A 711 -22.25 10.52 12.13
N ARG A 712 -23.58 10.66 12.24
CA ARG A 712 -24.27 11.71 13.01
C ARG A 712 -25.35 11.13 13.92
N ILE A 713 -25.08 9.96 14.52
CA ILE A 713 -26.07 9.13 15.23
C ILE A 713 -26.72 9.87 16.42
N GLY A 714 -25.94 10.58 17.23
CA GLY A 714 -26.45 11.26 18.42
C GLY A 714 -27.17 10.34 19.42
N ASP A 715 -27.83 10.93 20.43
CA ASP A 715 -28.49 10.15 21.48
C ASP A 715 -29.75 9.43 21.01
N ARG A 716 -30.54 10.06 20.13
CA ARG A 716 -31.77 9.47 19.60
C ARG A 716 -31.47 8.27 18.70
N GLY A 717 -30.48 8.39 17.82
CA GLY A 717 -30.05 7.28 16.98
C GLY A 717 -29.42 6.15 17.82
N ALA A 718 -28.66 6.49 18.86
CA ALA A 718 -28.11 5.50 19.80
C ALA A 718 -29.21 4.75 20.55
N ALA A 719 -30.26 5.44 21.00
CA ALA A 719 -31.44 4.81 21.61
C ALA A 719 -32.21 3.91 20.62
N TRP A 720 -32.32 4.30 19.35
CA TRP A 720 -32.91 3.45 18.32
C TRP A 720 -32.05 2.19 18.09
N LEU A 721 -30.74 2.35 17.95
CA LEU A 721 -29.79 1.22 17.81
C LEU A 721 -29.96 0.25 18.96
N ALA A 722 -29.94 0.74 20.20
CA ALA A 722 -30.09 -0.06 21.41
C ALA A 722 -31.29 -1.02 21.34
N GLY A 723 -32.42 -0.57 20.79
CA GLY A 723 -33.63 -1.40 20.63
C GLY A 723 -33.59 -2.41 19.47
N LYS A 724 -32.62 -2.34 18.56
CA LYS A 724 -32.59 -3.13 17.31
C LYS A 724 -31.30 -3.94 17.10
N LEU A 725 -30.34 -3.91 18.02
CA LEU A 725 -29.08 -4.67 17.89
C LEU A 725 -29.35 -6.18 17.77
N PRO A 726 -28.67 -6.88 16.85
CA PRO A 726 -28.85 -8.32 16.67
C PRO A 726 -28.21 -9.12 17.81
N PRO A 727 -28.79 -10.26 18.22
CA PRO A 727 -28.33 -11.01 19.40
C PRO A 727 -26.94 -11.63 19.24
N GLY A 728 -26.49 -11.87 18.00
CA GLY A 728 -25.17 -12.39 17.67
C GLY A 728 -24.06 -11.35 17.58
N LEU A 729 -24.35 -10.06 17.82
CA LEU A 729 -23.37 -8.99 17.60
C LEU A 729 -22.20 -9.08 18.58
N THR A 730 -20.99 -9.18 18.04
CA THR A 730 -19.74 -9.21 18.83
C THR A 730 -19.00 -7.88 18.81
N THR A 731 -19.15 -7.11 17.72
CA THR A 731 -18.38 -5.88 17.49
C THR A 731 -19.30 -4.75 17.06
N LEU A 732 -19.29 -3.66 17.85
CA LEU A 732 -20.02 -2.43 17.55
C LEU A 732 -19.06 -1.23 17.56
N LEU A 733 -18.94 -0.56 16.41
CA LEU A 733 -18.02 0.56 16.22
C LEU A 733 -18.80 1.85 15.95
N LEU A 734 -18.71 2.81 16.86
CA LEU A 734 -19.50 4.05 16.90
C LEU A 734 -18.64 5.29 17.15
N ASP A 735 -17.35 5.24 16.81
CA ASP A 735 -16.46 6.41 16.92
C ASP A 735 -16.98 7.62 16.12
N ASN A 736 -16.82 8.83 16.66
CA ASN A 736 -17.16 10.09 16.00
C ASN A 736 -18.62 10.15 15.51
N ASN A 737 -19.56 10.09 16.45
CA ASN A 737 -21.00 10.01 16.18
C ASN A 737 -21.87 10.98 16.98
N LEU A 738 -21.25 11.93 17.69
CA LEU A 738 -21.96 12.93 18.51
C LEU A 738 -22.81 12.32 19.63
N ILE A 739 -22.48 11.11 20.09
CA ILE A 739 -23.20 10.44 21.19
C ILE A 739 -22.83 11.11 22.52
N GLU A 740 -23.83 11.39 23.34
CA GLU A 740 -23.71 11.95 24.69
C GLU A 740 -24.15 10.88 25.71
N ASP A 741 -24.32 11.26 26.99
CA ASP A 741 -24.55 10.31 28.07
C ASP A 741 -25.86 9.52 27.91
N ILE A 742 -26.93 10.16 27.43
CA ILE A 742 -28.24 9.51 27.30
C ILE A 742 -28.18 8.39 26.25
N GLY A 743 -27.54 8.65 25.11
CA GLY A 743 -27.38 7.68 24.05
C GLY A 743 -26.46 6.53 24.45
N ALA A 744 -25.34 6.85 25.10
CA ALA A 744 -24.42 5.84 25.59
C ALA A 744 -25.05 4.97 26.67
N GLU A 745 -25.88 5.52 27.57
CA GLU A 745 -26.62 4.76 28.57
C GLU A 745 -27.60 3.79 27.91
N ALA A 746 -28.38 4.26 26.93
CA ALA A 746 -29.32 3.44 26.19
C ALA A 746 -28.64 2.25 25.49
N LEU A 747 -27.51 2.51 24.82
CA LEU A 747 -26.69 1.47 24.18
C LEU A 747 -26.22 0.45 25.21
N LEU A 748 -25.53 0.89 26.26
CA LEU A 748 -24.96 0.01 27.28
C LEU A 748 -26.02 -0.83 28.01
N ALA A 749 -27.23 -0.31 28.19
CA ALA A 749 -28.35 -1.06 28.78
C ALA A 749 -28.90 -2.19 27.89
N SER A 750 -28.67 -2.11 26.58
CA SER A 750 -29.31 -3.00 25.59
C SER A 750 -28.30 -3.79 24.74
N LEU A 751 -27.01 -3.71 25.05
CA LEU A 751 -25.99 -4.47 24.32
C LEU A 751 -26.25 -5.99 24.45
N PRO A 752 -26.18 -6.73 23.33
CA PRO A 752 -26.24 -8.19 23.36
C PRO A 752 -25.18 -8.80 24.27
N ALA A 753 -25.51 -9.93 24.92
CA ALA A 753 -24.58 -10.61 25.83
C ALA A 753 -23.26 -11.05 25.16
N ASN A 754 -23.28 -11.25 23.84
CA ASN A 754 -22.11 -11.66 23.05
C ASN A 754 -21.23 -10.49 22.61
N THR A 755 -21.59 -9.24 22.90
CA THR A 755 -20.80 -8.07 22.49
C THR A 755 -19.48 -8.03 23.25
N GLN A 756 -18.37 -8.21 22.52
CA GLN A 756 -17.01 -8.25 23.05
C GLN A 756 -16.25 -6.94 22.84
N VAL A 757 -16.50 -6.25 21.72
CA VAL A 757 -15.81 -5.03 21.35
C VAL A 757 -16.80 -3.89 21.19
N LEU A 758 -16.64 -2.86 22.02
CA LEU A 758 -17.38 -1.60 21.92
C LEU A 758 -16.41 -0.43 21.72
N GLN A 759 -16.57 0.30 20.61
CA GLN A 759 -15.81 1.50 20.33
C GLN A 759 -16.71 2.74 20.25
N LEU A 760 -16.42 3.71 21.12
CA LEU A 760 -17.19 4.96 21.29
C LEU A 760 -16.25 6.18 21.31
N ASN A 761 -15.12 6.12 20.62
CA ASN A 761 -14.12 7.20 20.63
C ASN A 761 -14.66 8.48 19.97
N ASN A 762 -14.10 9.64 20.30
CA ASN A 762 -14.45 10.93 19.66
C ASN A 762 -15.95 11.25 19.75
N ASN A 763 -16.60 10.91 20.85
CA ASN A 763 -17.97 11.30 21.13
C ASN A 763 -17.99 12.41 22.20
N ARG A 764 -19.13 12.65 22.85
CA ARG A 764 -19.31 13.70 23.86
C ARG A 764 -19.73 13.09 25.21
N ILE A 765 -19.26 11.88 25.47
CA ILE A 765 -19.65 11.10 26.63
C ILE A 765 -18.89 11.60 27.87
N ALA A 766 -19.61 11.96 28.93
CA ALA A 766 -19.07 12.35 30.23
C ALA A 766 -19.31 11.29 31.32
N LEU A 767 -20.31 10.42 31.16
CA LEU A 767 -20.76 9.38 32.10
C LEU A 767 -21.32 9.91 33.44
N GLU A 768 -21.31 11.22 33.68
CA GLU A 768 -21.77 11.83 34.92
C GLU A 768 -23.29 11.69 35.11
N ALA A 769 -24.04 11.72 34.01
CA ALA A 769 -25.51 11.68 34.03
C ALA A 769 -26.10 10.26 33.99
N MET A 770 -25.27 9.20 33.88
CA MET A 770 -25.73 7.82 33.75
C MET A 770 -26.18 7.23 35.08
N GLN A 771 -27.49 7.14 35.31
CA GLN A 771 -28.05 6.71 36.61
C GLN A 771 -28.65 5.30 36.59
N GLY A 772 -29.06 4.78 35.44
CA GLY A 772 -29.82 3.54 35.30
C GLY A 772 -28.99 2.25 35.28
N LEU A 773 -27.66 2.34 35.11
CA LEU A 773 -26.80 1.17 34.97
C LEU A 773 -26.06 0.80 36.26
N THR A 774 -26.31 -0.44 36.73
CA THR A 774 -25.63 -1.04 37.89
C THR A 774 -24.28 -1.65 37.54
N ARG A 775 -24.10 -2.12 36.29
CA ARG A 775 -22.83 -2.63 35.75
C ARG A 775 -22.83 -2.57 34.23
N LEU A 776 -21.64 -2.47 33.61
CA LEU A 776 -21.48 -2.67 32.18
C LEU A 776 -21.75 -4.13 31.78
N PRO A 777 -22.15 -4.40 30.51
CA PRO A 777 -22.40 -5.75 30.01
C PRO A 777 -21.20 -6.68 30.19
N VAL A 778 -21.46 -7.89 30.70
CA VAL A 778 -20.42 -8.86 31.10
C VAL A 778 -19.61 -9.42 29.93
N GLY A 779 -20.13 -9.33 28.70
CA GLY A 779 -19.46 -9.84 27.49
C GLY A 779 -18.31 -8.98 26.99
N ILE A 780 -18.20 -7.72 27.45
CA ILE A 780 -17.22 -6.76 26.89
C ILE A 780 -15.80 -7.14 27.33
N VAL A 781 -14.96 -7.40 26.34
CA VAL A 781 -13.53 -7.72 26.48
C VAL A 781 -12.67 -6.49 26.16
N GLN A 782 -13.12 -5.65 25.23
CA GLN A 782 -12.46 -4.40 24.85
C GLN A 782 -13.45 -3.24 24.86
N LEU A 783 -13.14 -2.22 25.67
CA LEU A 783 -13.87 -0.95 25.72
C LEU A 783 -12.92 0.20 25.38
N THR A 784 -13.32 1.03 24.42
CA THR A 784 -12.57 2.24 24.06
C THR A 784 -13.50 3.45 24.02
N LEU A 785 -13.11 4.47 24.78
CA LEU A 785 -13.80 5.74 24.96
C LEU A 785 -12.83 6.92 24.77
N LYS A 786 -11.78 6.77 23.96
CA LYS A 786 -10.78 7.82 23.71
C LYS A 786 -11.44 9.11 23.20
N ASN A 787 -10.85 10.26 23.50
CA ASN A 787 -11.30 11.58 23.04
C ASN A 787 -12.78 11.84 23.39
N ASN A 788 -13.18 11.61 24.63
CA ASN A 788 -14.51 11.96 25.18
C ASN A 788 -14.35 13.00 26.29
N ARG A 789 -15.35 13.16 27.16
CA ARG A 789 -15.39 14.16 28.24
C ARG A 789 -15.59 13.52 29.61
N ILE A 790 -15.04 12.32 29.81
CA ILE A 790 -15.31 11.47 30.99
C ILE A 790 -15.01 12.20 32.32
N GLY A 791 -13.89 12.92 32.40
CA GLY A 791 -13.48 13.61 33.62
C GLY A 791 -13.33 12.67 34.84
N ASP A 792 -13.19 13.24 36.03
CA ASP A 792 -13.01 12.45 37.25
C ASP A 792 -14.28 11.71 37.67
N GLN A 793 -15.44 12.37 37.57
CA GLN A 793 -16.70 11.77 38.01
C GLN A 793 -17.11 10.60 37.11
N GLY A 794 -16.93 10.73 35.79
CA GLY A 794 -17.15 9.62 34.87
C GLY A 794 -16.15 8.47 35.07
N ALA A 795 -14.90 8.78 35.42
CA ALA A 795 -13.89 7.78 35.75
C ALA A 795 -14.24 7.01 37.03
N VAL A 796 -14.70 7.71 38.08
CA VAL A 796 -15.24 7.10 39.30
C VAL A 796 -16.46 6.22 38.99
N TRP A 797 -17.35 6.70 38.12
CA TRP A 797 -18.52 5.93 37.69
C TRP A 797 -18.10 4.62 37.00
N LEU A 798 -17.15 4.68 36.06
CA LEU A 798 -16.61 3.52 35.34
C LEU A 798 -15.99 2.52 36.29
N ALA A 799 -15.13 2.98 37.20
CA ALA A 799 -14.40 2.15 38.15
C ALA A 799 -15.32 1.17 38.91
N GLY A 800 -16.50 1.64 39.32
CA GLY A 800 -17.48 0.81 40.02
C GLY A 800 -18.25 -0.19 39.15
N ARG A 801 -18.10 -0.14 37.81
CA ARG A 801 -19.01 -0.80 36.85
C ARG A 801 -18.30 -1.64 35.78
N LEU A 802 -16.97 -1.69 35.77
CA LEU A 802 -16.21 -2.49 34.80
C LEU A 802 -16.58 -4.00 34.87
N PRO A 803 -16.70 -4.68 33.72
CA PRO A 803 -16.97 -6.11 33.70
C PRO A 803 -15.70 -6.89 34.07
N ALA A 804 -15.87 -8.02 34.76
CA ALA A 804 -14.73 -8.84 35.22
C ALA A 804 -13.92 -9.44 34.05
N GLY A 805 -14.55 -9.64 32.89
CA GLY A 805 -13.93 -10.16 31.68
C GLY A 805 -13.20 -9.11 30.82
N LEU A 806 -13.14 -7.84 31.26
CA LEU A 806 -12.48 -6.78 30.49
C LEU A 806 -10.97 -7.04 30.44
N VAL A 807 -10.42 -7.05 29.22
CA VAL A 807 -8.99 -7.25 28.95
C VAL A 807 -8.32 -5.95 28.51
N LYS A 808 -9.05 -5.09 27.77
CA LYS A 808 -8.51 -3.84 27.22
C LYS A 808 -9.42 -2.66 27.55
N LEU A 809 -8.84 -1.62 28.14
CA LEU A 809 -9.52 -0.37 28.46
C LEU A 809 -8.74 0.83 27.94
N PHE A 810 -9.36 1.62 27.07
CA PHE A 810 -8.74 2.77 26.45
C PHE A 810 -9.52 4.06 26.75
N LEU A 811 -8.86 5.01 27.40
CA LEU A 811 -9.43 6.23 27.95
C LEU A 811 -8.58 7.48 27.61
N ASP A 812 -7.83 7.44 26.51
CA ASP A 812 -6.97 8.57 26.12
C ASP A 812 -7.77 9.87 25.90
N ASN A 813 -7.20 11.02 26.24
CA ASN A 813 -7.75 12.37 26.07
C ASN A 813 -9.19 12.50 26.59
N ASN A 814 -9.39 12.24 27.88
CA ASN A 814 -10.70 12.24 28.53
C ASN A 814 -10.85 13.23 29.68
N LEU A 815 -9.86 14.12 29.85
CA LEU A 815 -9.82 15.09 30.94
C LEU A 815 -9.81 14.44 32.33
N ILE A 816 -9.31 13.21 32.44
CA ILE A 816 -9.18 12.51 33.72
C ILE A 816 -8.01 13.13 34.49
N GLU A 817 -8.26 13.53 35.73
CA GLU A 817 -7.28 14.04 36.69
C GLU A 817 -7.03 12.97 37.77
N ASP A 818 -6.36 13.33 38.87
CA ASP A 818 -5.89 12.34 39.85
C ASP A 818 -7.02 11.61 40.57
N ILE A 819 -8.13 12.28 40.89
CA ILE A 819 -9.26 11.65 41.60
C ILE A 819 -9.88 10.55 40.74
N GLY A 820 -10.07 10.82 39.44
CA GLY A 820 -10.60 9.85 38.49
C GLY A 820 -9.63 8.71 38.23
N ALA A 821 -8.34 9.02 38.08
CA ALA A 821 -7.30 8.01 37.90
C ALA A 821 -7.21 7.07 39.11
N GLU A 822 -7.14 7.61 40.33
CA GLU A 822 -7.10 6.82 41.57
C GLU A 822 -8.30 5.88 41.68
N ALA A 823 -9.51 6.38 41.41
CA ALA A 823 -10.71 5.57 41.41
C ALA A 823 -10.66 4.46 40.36
N LEU A 824 -10.26 4.78 39.12
CA LEU A 824 -10.11 3.80 38.05
C LEU A 824 -9.14 2.70 38.45
N LEU A 825 -7.94 3.06 38.91
CA LEU A 825 -6.90 2.10 39.31
C LEU A 825 -7.39 1.16 40.43
N ALA A 826 -8.16 1.67 41.39
CA ALA A 826 -8.78 0.85 42.44
C ALA A 826 -9.90 -0.07 41.92
N GLY A 827 -10.56 0.30 40.81
CA GLY A 827 -11.68 -0.43 40.21
C GLY A 827 -11.33 -1.35 39.03
N LEU A 828 -10.05 -1.41 38.59
CA LEU A 828 -9.66 -2.22 37.44
C LEU A 828 -9.87 -3.73 37.71
N PRO A 829 -10.43 -4.48 36.75
CA PRO A 829 -10.61 -5.92 36.91
C PRO A 829 -9.26 -6.65 36.86
N ALA A 830 -9.14 -7.74 37.63
CA ALA A 830 -7.92 -8.54 37.70
C ALA A 830 -7.46 -9.14 36.36
N GLY A 831 -8.37 -9.31 35.41
CA GLY A 831 -8.10 -9.83 34.07
C GLY A 831 -7.56 -8.80 33.07
N LEU A 832 -7.48 -7.51 33.44
CA LEU A 832 -7.06 -6.45 32.52
C LEU A 832 -5.59 -6.62 32.11
N ARG A 833 -5.32 -6.55 30.81
CA ARG A 833 -3.98 -6.70 30.21
C ARG A 833 -3.46 -5.40 29.60
N GLU A 834 -4.35 -4.53 29.14
CA GLU A 834 -3.98 -3.29 28.46
C GLU A 834 -4.79 -2.10 28.97
N LEU A 835 -4.07 -1.07 29.46
CA LEU A 835 -4.64 0.20 29.88
C LEU A 835 -3.96 1.36 29.16
N GLN A 836 -4.77 2.22 28.53
CA GLN A 836 -4.30 3.44 27.88
C GLN A 836 -5.03 4.65 28.47
N LEU A 837 -4.27 5.62 28.97
CA LEU A 837 -4.71 6.84 29.64
C LEU A 837 -3.96 8.06 29.08
N ASP A 838 -3.53 8.03 27.83
CA ASP A 838 -2.70 9.08 27.22
C ASP A 838 -3.44 10.43 27.15
N GLY A 839 -2.72 11.54 27.20
CA GLY A 839 -3.30 12.88 26.99
C GLY A 839 -4.35 13.28 28.03
N ASN A 840 -4.32 12.66 29.22
CA ASN A 840 -5.11 13.08 30.37
C ASN A 840 -4.30 14.06 31.24
N ARG A 841 -4.72 14.29 32.48
CA ARG A 841 -4.10 15.24 33.40
C ARG A 841 -3.62 14.55 34.69
N VAL A 842 -3.20 13.30 34.54
CA VAL A 842 -2.84 12.44 35.68
C VAL A 842 -1.40 12.72 36.14
N ALA A 843 -1.22 13.00 37.43
CA ALA A 843 0.07 13.16 38.09
C ALA A 843 0.45 11.95 38.99
N LEU A 844 -0.52 11.13 39.41
CA LEU A 844 -0.31 9.88 40.18
C LEU A 844 0.47 10.07 41.51
N GLU A 845 0.18 11.11 42.30
CA GLU A 845 0.87 11.33 43.57
C GLU A 845 0.72 10.15 44.57
N ALA A 846 -0.39 9.42 44.52
CA ALA A 846 -0.60 8.15 45.23
C ALA A 846 -1.27 7.12 44.31
N VAL A 847 -0.61 5.98 44.09
CA VAL A 847 -1.12 4.92 43.19
C VAL A 847 -1.61 3.71 43.98
N ALA A 848 -2.82 3.25 43.71
CA ALA A 848 -3.30 1.94 44.13
C ALA A 848 -2.62 0.82 43.32
N ARG A 849 -2.53 -0.40 43.87
CA ARG A 849 -1.89 -1.54 43.19
C ARG A 849 -2.58 -1.86 41.86
N LEU A 850 -1.81 -1.84 40.76
CA LEU A 850 -2.27 -2.22 39.44
C LEU A 850 -2.58 -3.73 39.37
N PRO A 851 -3.43 -4.18 38.43
CA PRO A 851 -3.70 -5.61 38.22
C PRO A 851 -2.40 -6.38 37.94
N GLU A 852 -2.17 -7.49 38.67
CA GLU A 852 -0.98 -8.34 38.54
C GLU A 852 -0.77 -8.92 37.12
N GLY A 853 -1.83 -8.90 36.31
CA GLY A 853 -1.81 -9.37 34.93
C GLY A 853 -1.53 -8.30 33.88
N LEU A 854 -1.37 -7.01 34.24
CA LEU A 854 -1.26 -5.93 33.27
C LEU A 854 0.05 -6.05 32.47
N GLU A 855 -0.05 -6.07 31.14
CA GLU A 855 1.08 -6.25 30.22
C GLU A 855 1.47 -4.95 29.52
N TYR A 856 0.51 -4.02 29.37
CA TYR A 856 0.71 -2.76 28.69
C TYR A 856 0.05 -1.64 29.50
N LEU A 857 0.84 -0.60 29.77
CA LEU A 857 0.38 0.66 30.35
C LEU A 857 0.91 1.84 29.54
N SER A 858 0.02 2.74 29.15
CA SER A 858 0.38 4.03 28.55
C SER A 858 -0.25 5.19 29.31
N LEU A 859 0.61 6.15 29.68
CA LEU A 859 0.31 7.42 30.34
C LEU A 859 1.02 8.56 29.59
N THR A 860 1.21 8.42 28.28
CA THR A 860 1.91 9.41 27.45
C THR A 860 1.15 10.73 27.44
N GLY A 861 1.81 11.88 27.55
CA GLY A 861 1.15 13.19 27.48
C GLY A 861 0.31 13.54 28.72
N ASN A 862 0.68 13.04 29.90
CA ASN A 862 0.04 13.35 31.18
C ASN A 862 0.85 14.37 31.99
N ARG A 863 0.56 14.50 33.29
CA ARG A 863 1.25 15.39 34.24
C ARG A 863 2.15 14.62 35.20
N LEU A 864 2.63 13.43 34.82
CA LEU A 864 3.48 12.61 35.67
C LEU A 864 4.80 13.33 35.94
N ASP A 865 5.10 13.60 37.21
CA ASP A 865 6.35 14.20 37.66
C ASP A 865 7.27 13.16 38.34
N ASP A 866 8.36 13.61 38.97
CA ASP A 866 9.29 12.73 39.67
C ASP A 866 8.62 11.92 40.80
N ARG A 867 7.68 12.53 41.53
CA ARG A 867 6.98 11.88 42.65
C ARG A 867 5.99 10.84 42.12
N GLY A 868 5.22 11.21 41.10
CA GLY A 868 4.31 10.29 40.43
C GLY A 868 5.03 9.12 39.80
N THR A 869 6.21 9.35 39.21
CA THR A 869 7.04 8.29 38.63
C THR A 869 7.54 7.32 39.69
N ALA A 870 7.98 7.81 40.85
CA ALA A 870 8.37 6.97 41.97
C ALA A 870 7.20 6.15 42.54
N SER A 871 6.03 6.77 42.69
CA SER A 871 4.79 6.13 43.14
C SER A 871 4.33 5.03 42.19
N LEU A 872 4.36 5.30 40.87
CA LEU A 872 4.06 4.32 39.84
C LEU A 872 5.07 3.16 39.87
N GLY A 873 6.36 3.47 39.99
CA GLY A 873 7.43 2.47 40.02
C GLY A 873 7.22 1.39 41.09
N GLY A 874 6.82 1.79 42.29
CA GLY A 874 6.51 0.86 43.39
C GLY A 874 5.27 -0.03 43.18
N ASN A 875 4.42 0.28 42.19
CA ASN A 875 3.12 -0.37 41.98
C ASN A 875 2.98 -1.07 40.62
N LEU A 876 4.03 -1.06 39.77
CA LEU A 876 4.02 -1.75 38.50
C LEU A 876 4.05 -3.28 38.67
N PRO A 877 3.19 -4.03 37.96
CA PRO A 877 3.17 -5.48 38.05
C PRO A 877 4.32 -6.10 37.24
N LYS A 878 4.79 -7.27 37.69
CA LYS A 878 5.92 -7.98 37.06
C LYS A 878 5.63 -8.45 35.63
N SER A 879 4.36 -8.52 35.24
CA SER A 879 3.89 -8.88 33.90
C SER A 879 4.08 -7.77 32.85
N ILE A 880 4.42 -6.55 33.26
CA ILE A 880 4.48 -5.41 32.34
C ILE A 880 5.54 -5.63 31.26
N GLN A 881 5.11 -5.55 29.99
CA GLN A 881 5.96 -5.71 28.81
C GLN A 881 6.21 -4.37 28.11
N ARG A 882 5.23 -3.47 28.14
CA ARG A 882 5.29 -2.17 27.47
C ARG A 882 4.83 -1.07 28.42
N LEU A 883 5.70 -0.09 28.65
CA LEU A 883 5.43 1.07 29.49
C LEU A 883 5.73 2.35 28.71
N LEU A 884 4.70 3.18 28.50
CA LEU A 884 4.83 4.44 27.76
C LEU A 884 4.52 5.62 28.67
N LEU A 885 5.53 6.45 28.88
CA LEU A 885 5.51 7.61 29.78
C LEU A 885 6.02 8.87 29.08
N GLY A 886 6.00 8.90 27.75
CA GLY A 886 6.51 10.05 26.99
C GLY A 886 5.66 11.31 27.20
N GLY A 887 6.21 12.50 26.94
CA GLY A 887 5.47 13.77 26.99
C GLY A 887 4.93 14.13 28.38
N ASN A 888 5.59 13.70 29.46
CA ASN A 888 5.24 14.02 30.84
C ASN A 888 6.22 15.08 31.43
N SER A 889 6.20 15.29 32.74
CA SER A 889 7.08 16.20 33.48
C SER A 889 8.15 15.46 34.30
N ILE A 890 8.62 14.31 33.82
CA ILE A 890 9.60 13.47 34.51
C ILE A 890 11.00 14.10 34.38
N GLY A 891 11.64 14.36 35.52
CA GLY A 891 13.01 14.85 35.64
C GLY A 891 14.02 13.75 35.98
N ASP A 892 15.21 14.17 36.41
CA ASP A 892 16.31 13.23 36.72
C ASP A 892 16.00 12.34 37.94
N ALA A 893 15.28 12.84 38.94
CA ALA A 893 14.91 12.04 40.11
C ALA A 893 13.87 10.97 39.76
N GLY A 894 12.92 11.27 38.87
CA GLY A 894 11.98 10.27 38.34
C GLY A 894 12.68 9.24 37.46
N ALA A 895 13.69 9.65 36.69
CA ALA A 895 14.54 8.73 35.93
C ALA A 895 15.28 7.74 36.85
N GLU A 896 15.82 8.22 37.97
CA GLU A 896 16.48 7.39 38.99
C GLU A 896 15.51 6.39 39.62
N ALA A 897 14.32 6.85 40.06
CA ALA A 897 13.30 5.97 40.62
C ALA A 897 12.82 4.89 39.62
N MET A 898 12.69 5.25 38.35
CA MET A 898 12.34 4.30 37.29
C MET A 898 13.48 3.30 37.02
N ALA A 899 14.74 3.75 37.07
CA ALA A 899 15.91 2.88 36.93
C ALA A 899 15.98 1.80 38.02
N GLU A 900 15.65 2.15 39.27
CA GLU A 900 15.53 1.18 40.37
C GLU A 900 14.40 0.17 40.13
N THR A 901 13.27 0.65 39.60
CA THR A 901 12.07 -0.18 39.33
C THR A 901 12.32 -1.20 38.23
N ILE A 902 12.95 -0.79 37.13
CA ILE A 902 13.17 -1.63 35.95
C ILE A 902 13.89 -2.93 36.28
N GLY A 903 14.83 -2.91 37.24
CA GLY A 903 15.54 -4.11 37.68
C GLY A 903 14.62 -5.21 38.23
N ALA A 904 13.40 -4.85 38.67
CA ALA A 904 12.40 -5.75 39.21
C ALA A 904 11.33 -6.19 38.20
N LEU A 905 11.38 -5.72 36.94
CA LEU A 905 10.40 -6.00 35.89
C LEU A 905 10.97 -6.97 34.84
N PRO A 906 10.82 -8.30 35.04
CA PRO A 906 11.49 -9.30 34.19
C PRO A 906 10.97 -9.34 32.75
N GLU A 907 9.71 -8.97 32.53
CA GLU A 907 9.05 -9.04 31.22
C GLU A 907 9.10 -7.74 30.41
N LEU A 908 9.70 -6.67 30.96
CA LEU A 908 9.73 -5.36 30.30
C LEU A 908 10.57 -5.41 29.02
N ARG A 909 9.93 -5.17 27.87
CA ARG A 909 10.54 -5.19 26.54
C ARG A 909 10.67 -3.80 25.93
N TYR A 910 9.79 -2.88 26.30
CA TYR A 910 9.72 -1.55 25.70
C TYR A 910 9.39 -0.48 26.74
N LEU A 911 10.25 0.54 26.80
CA LEU A 911 10.07 1.72 27.62
C LEU A 911 10.20 2.97 26.75
N ASN A 912 9.19 3.84 26.79
CA ASN A 912 9.21 5.15 26.13
C ASN A 912 9.14 6.27 27.16
N LEU A 913 10.16 7.13 27.16
CA LEU A 913 10.25 8.34 27.99
C LEU A 913 10.47 9.60 27.13
N HIS A 914 10.26 9.51 25.82
CA HIS A 914 10.47 10.60 24.89
C HIS A 914 9.60 11.83 25.23
N GLY A 915 10.15 13.03 25.07
CA GLY A 915 9.38 14.27 25.29
C GLY A 915 9.21 14.67 26.77
N ASN A 916 9.94 14.05 27.70
CA ASN A 916 10.07 14.52 29.09
C ASN A 916 11.14 15.61 29.17
N ALA A 917 10.74 16.88 29.01
CA ALA A 917 11.67 18.00 28.89
C ALA A 917 12.45 18.31 30.19
N ALA A 918 11.95 17.88 31.35
CA ALA A 918 12.60 18.07 32.64
C ALA A 918 13.80 17.12 32.86
N MET A 919 13.95 16.05 32.05
CA MET A 919 15.02 15.06 32.18
C MET A 919 16.29 15.50 31.44
N THR A 920 17.39 15.62 32.17
CA THR A 920 18.69 16.00 31.62
C THR A 920 19.45 14.77 31.09
N GLU A 921 20.66 14.99 30.55
CA GLU A 921 21.52 13.89 30.11
C GLU A 921 21.92 12.95 31.25
N GLU A 922 21.94 13.44 32.50
CA GLU A 922 22.28 12.61 33.65
C GLU A 922 21.17 11.59 33.96
N GLY A 923 19.90 11.99 33.97
CA GLY A 923 18.78 11.06 34.09
C GLY A 923 18.74 10.02 32.97
N ARG A 924 19.04 10.43 31.72
CA ARG A 924 19.15 9.52 30.57
C ARG A 924 20.27 8.49 30.76
N ARG A 925 21.42 8.93 31.30
CA ARG A 925 22.57 8.06 31.59
C ARG A 925 22.24 6.99 32.63
N VAL A 926 21.54 7.37 33.70
CA VAL A 926 21.10 6.45 34.78
C VAL A 926 20.16 5.38 34.22
N LEU A 927 19.14 5.77 33.44
CA LEU A 927 18.23 4.83 32.78
C LEU A 927 18.96 3.88 31.82
N LYS A 928 19.88 4.42 31.01
CA LYS A 928 20.67 3.60 30.06
C LYS A 928 21.52 2.54 30.77
N ALA A 929 22.06 2.84 31.96
CA ALA A 929 22.81 1.89 32.76
C ALA A 929 21.92 0.76 33.34
N ALA A 930 20.64 1.05 33.62
CA ALA A 930 19.71 0.09 34.21
C ALA A 930 19.04 -0.88 33.22
N LEU A 931 19.20 -0.69 31.90
CA LEU A 931 18.41 -1.36 30.86
C LEU A 931 19.24 -2.20 29.86
N PRO A 932 19.85 -3.33 30.25
CA PRO A 932 20.64 -4.15 29.34
C PRO A 932 19.83 -5.00 28.35
N ARG A 933 18.50 -5.13 28.49
CA ARG A 933 17.66 -6.09 27.72
C ARG A 933 16.41 -5.51 27.02
N ALA A 934 15.98 -4.29 27.33
CA ALA A 934 14.77 -3.69 26.76
C ALA A 934 15.11 -2.65 25.67
N ARG A 935 14.22 -2.48 24.69
CA ARG A 935 14.35 -1.40 23.69
C ARG A 935 13.90 -0.08 24.33
N LEU A 936 14.84 0.85 24.51
CA LEU A 936 14.52 2.22 24.93
C LEU A 936 14.26 3.16 23.77
N VAL A 937 13.26 4.02 23.96
CA VAL A 937 13.07 5.23 23.18
C VAL A 937 13.13 6.42 24.15
N PHE A 938 14.10 7.30 23.89
CA PHE A 938 14.44 8.47 24.69
C PHE A 938 13.96 9.78 24.07
#